data_AF-A0A8J1VL30-F1
#
_entry.id   AF-A0A8J1VL30-F1
#
_cell.length_a   1.000
_cell.length_b   1.000
_cell.length_c   1.000
_cell.angle_alpha   90.00
_cell.angle_beta   90.00
_cell.angle_gamma   90.00
#
_symmetry.space_group_name_H-M   'P 1'
#
loop_
_entity.id
_entity.type
_entity.pdbx_description
1 polymer ?
#
loop_
_entity_poly.entity_id
_entity_poly.type
_entity_poly.pdbx_seq_one_letter_code
_entity_poly.pdbx_strand_id
1 'polypeptide(L)'
;MTKSSTMKASKSTSSATSSFASTSASRVTAASISSTSSAAASSSTLQPLGSTLMNAYYPDWSGWYLTPESVDWSKFDVVDFAFALPTADFNLEFTQDDSSDLLTRLVKTGHAAGKRVKLSIGGWTGSTYFSTICSSSANRKKFVANIMVAVNAYNLDGIDIDWEYPGTTGADGNAVSTHDSANFLLFLTELRAALPVGALISTATQVWPFADSNGNPMSDVSGFAKIIDYILIMNYDVWGSSSTPGANAPLSDGCQNSSQPLANAYAAVSSWTTAGMPANQITLGVPAYGYLQKSGATGLKDRRSLISPPGRRTTQLPRSYATVYNDNGGSSDGQVMFESLISQGALALDNTGSYTGAGGFVREWDSCSSTPWLRSSHSGQIVTYDDPQSMSLKGQFAAQAGLRGCNVFSIDGDWTGSAWPLTDALGEDLYLVSFVPSDNDAVLRLHAGPMVYAAAYCPLSFKPTLDEIGFDDSKALSPATRQLLWESFKAHEPLCYSSSTLSPQAISAGMLRRVPINLNRQAEDATIGLIRSALDRGTNIKECYVDALGPSPQWQAKLSGMFPTISFTVCPKADSLFKVVDPVFGYKGLVRFSWATVKVLLDKQAVECRWIDNDQASATSWFGDDTDRRRPKIWRDLGAVGVGEL
;
A
#
# COMPACT_ATOMS: atom_id res chain seq x y z
N MET A 1 30.63 -65.52 -22.30
CA MET A 1 30.90 -65.89 -20.90
C MET A 1 31.90 -64.90 -20.32
N THR A 2 31.43 -63.92 -19.54
CA THR A 2 32.07 -63.33 -18.34
C THR A 2 31.23 -62.13 -17.90
N LYS A 3 30.79 -62.14 -16.64
CA LYS A 3 29.95 -61.12 -16.02
C LYS A 3 30.79 -60.05 -15.33
N SER A 4 30.25 -58.85 -15.44
CA SER A 4 30.59 -57.55 -14.85
C SER A 4 30.75 -57.55 -13.31
N SER A 5 31.67 -56.70 -12.83
CA SER A 5 31.51 -55.98 -11.55
C SER A 5 32.05 -54.56 -11.67
N THR A 6 31.30 -53.63 -11.07
CA THR A 6 31.34 -52.18 -11.22
C THR A 6 32.35 -51.52 -10.28
N MET A 7 33.14 -50.55 -10.79
CA MET A 7 34.07 -49.72 -10.00
C MET A 7 33.37 -48.53 -9.33
N LYS A 8 33.62 -48.34 -8.04
CA LYS A 8 33.45 -47.08 -7.30
C LYS A 8 34.76 -46.29 -7.36
N ALA A 9 34.69 -44.99 -7.69
CA ALA A 9 35.81 -44.05 -7.55
C ALA A 9 35.52 -43.07 -6.40
N SER A 10 36.45 -42.97 -5.45
CA SER A 10 36.45 -41.96 -4.39
C SER A 10 36.99 -40.63 -4.93
N LYS A 11 36.42 -39.52 -4.46
CA LYS A 11 36.97 -38.16 -4.65
C LYS A 11 37.58 -37.71 -3.33
N SER A 12 38.87 -37.40 -3.35
CA SER A 12 39.57 -36.67 -2.28
C SER A 12 39.37 -35.16 -2.48
N THR A 13 38.83 -34.48 -1.48
CA THR A 13 38.76 -33.02 -1.40
C THR A 13 39.96 -32.49 -0.61
N SER A 14 40.75 -31.62 -1.23
CA SER A 14 41.81 -30.85 -0.60
C SER A 14 41.24 -29.59 0.05
N SER A 15 41.53 -29.41 1.33
CA SER A 15 41.20 -28.23 2.14
C SER A 15 42.01 -27.00 1.72
N ALA A 16 41.32 -25.89 1.45
CA ALA A 16 41.92 -24.55 1.43
C ALA A 16 41.22 -23.70 2.50
N THR A 17 41.99 -23.35 3.51
CA THR A 17 41.65 -22.47 4.62
C THR A 17 41.61 -21.02 4.12
N SER A 18 40.45 -20.36 4.22
CA SER A 18 40.34 -18.90 4.06
C SER A 18 40.18 -18.25 5.44
N SER A 19 41.16 -17.45 5.82
CA SER A 19 41.19 -16.61 7.00
C SER A 19 40.06 -15.58 6.97
N PHE A 20 39.16 -15.61 7.94
CA PHE A 20 38.23 -14.52 8.23
C PHE A 20 39.02 -13.34 8.80
N ALA A 21 38.98 -12.20 8.11
CA ALA A 21 39.38 -10.92 8.70
C ALA A 21 38.30 -10.49 9.68
N SER A 22 38.66 -10.22 10.94
CA SER A 22 37.74 -9.68 11.94
C SER A 22 37.44 -8.22 11.62
N THR A 23 36.22 -7.91 11.22
CA THR A 23 35.66 -6.56 11.33
C THR A 23 35.40 -6.26 12.81
N SER A 24 36.00 -5.19 13.30
CA SER A 24 35.89 -4.73 14.69
C SER A 24 34.56 -4.01 14.88
N ALA A 25 33.53 -4.69 15.40
CA ALA A 25 32.26 -4.08 15.75
C ALA A 25 32.45 -2.98 16.83
N SER A 26 31.91 -1.79 16.57
CA SER A 26 31.96 -0.67 17.50
C SER A 26 30.77 -0.72 18.48
N ARG A 27 31.06 -0.79 19.78
CA ARG A 27 30.04 -0.74 20.83
C ARG A 27 29.36 0.62 20.88
N VAL A 28 28.06 0.64 21.13
CA VAL A 28 27.35 1.87 21.52
C VAL A 28 27.95 2.35 22.85
N THR A 29 28.77 3.40 22.80
CA THR A 29 29.39 4.01 23.98
C THR A 29 28.88 5.43 24.16
N ALA A 30 28.75 5.87 25.40
CA ALA A 30 28.45 7.27 25.69
C ALA A 30 29.65 8.12 25.24
N ALA A 31 29.45 8.99 24.24
CA ALA A 31 30.49 9.92 23.81
C ALA A 31 30.81 10.90 24.96
N SER A 32 32.09 11.08 25.27
CA SER A 32 32.56 12.09 26.21
C SER A 32 32.57 13.45 25.51
N ILE A 33 31.51 14.22 25.69
CA ILE A 33 31.42 15.58 25.14
C ILE A 33 32.24 16.53 26.02
N SER A 34 33.35 17.04 25.49
CA SER A 34 34.11 18.15 26.09
C SER A 34 33.24 19.42 26.12
N SER A 35 33.00 19.93 27.32
CA SER A 35 32.23 21.15 27.57
C SER A 35 32.86 22.36 26.88
N THR A 36 32.21 22.88 25.84
CA THR A 36 32.42 24.24 25.36
C THR A 36 31.08 24.98 25.31
N SER A 37 31.15 26.25 25.73
CA SER A 37 30.09 27.20 26.08
C SER A 37 28.74 27.08 25.37
N SER A 38 27.69 27.15 26.20
CA SER A 38 26.27 27.23 25.88
C SER A 38 25.92 28.36 24.90
N ALA A 39 25.58 27.98 23.66
CA ALA A 39 24.56 28.70 22.90
C ALA A 39 23.22 28.07 23.28
N ALA A 40 22.26 28.90 23.70
CA ALA A 40 20.94 28.46 24.13
C ALA A 40 20.27 27.65 23.01
N ALA A 41 20.16 26.34 23.19
CA ALA A 41 19.31 25.50 22.38
C ALA A 41 17.87 25.94 22.64
N SER A 42 17.28 26.62 21.67
CA SER A 42 15.83 26.77 21.60
C SER A 42 15.25 25.37 21.64
N SER A 43 14.60 24.99 22.75
CA SER A 43 13.84 23.75 22.84
C SER A 43 12.65 23.87 21.89
N SER A 44 12.86 23.52 20.61
CA SER A 44 11.76 23.31 19.69
C SER A 44 11.05 22.05 20.17
N THR A 45 10.02 22.21 20.99
CA THR A 45 9.07 21.13 21.26
C THR A 45 8.58 20.60 19.91
N LEU A 46 8.96 19.36 19.58
CA LEU A 46 8.54 18.70 18.34
C LEU A 46 7.01 18.76 18.25
N GLN A 47 6.52 19.08 17.05
CA GLN A 47 5.08 19.14 16.81
C GLN A 47 4.42 17.79 17.15
N PRO A 48 3.16 17.78 17.63
CA PRO A 48 2.39 16.55 17.73
C PRO A 48 2.34 15.85 16.37
N LEU A 49 2.47 14.52 16.36
CA LEU A 49 2.31 13.76 15.12
C LEU A 49 0.88 13.84 14.62
N GLY A 50 0.73 13.89 13.29
CA GLY A 50 -0.56 13.76 12.63
C GLY A 50 -1.23 12.40 12.89
N SER A 51 -2.50 12.30 12.50
CA SER A 51 -3.26 11.05 12.55
C SER A 51 -2.76 10.00 11.57
N THR A 52 -2.13 10.44 10.48
CA THR A 52 -1.58 9.63 9.39
C THR A 52 -0.10 9.91 9.27
N LEU A 53 0.71 8.86 9.17
CA LEU A 53 2.17 8.92 9.17
C LEU A 53 2.75 8.36 7.86
N MET A 54 3.73 9.06 7.31
CA MET A 54 4.65 8.48 6.34
C MET A 54 5.98 8.16 7.03
N ASN A 55 6.26 6.89 7.25
CA ASN A 55 7.48 6.43 7.91
C ASN A 55 8.44 5.77 6.93
N ALA A 56 9.70 5.60 7.32
CA ALA A 56 10.63 4.79 6.54
C ALA A 56 11.85 4.33 7.34
N TYR A 57 12.53 3.29 6.86
CA TYR A 57 13.85 2.89 7.37
C TYR A 57 14.97 3.61 6.64
N TYR A 58 15.86 4.24 7.41
CA TYR A 58 17.19 4.70 6.99
C TYR A 58 18.22 3.63 7.40
N PRO A 59 18.72 2.81 6.47
CA PRO A 59 19.72 1.82 6.80
C PRO A 59 21.12 2.45 6.85
N ASP A 60 21.93 2.03 7.81
CA ASP A 60 23.26 2.58 8.05
C ASP A 60 24.23 2.31 6.88
N TRP A 61 24.05 1.22 6.15
CA TRP A 61 24.79 0.94 4.91
C TRP A 61 24.49 1.90 3.75
N SER A 62 23.44 2.75 3.85
CA SER A 62 23.12 3.75 2.82
C SER A 62 23.92 5.05 2.96
N GLY A 63 24.57 5.28 4.10
CA GLY A 63 25.13 6.58 4.48
C GLY A 63 26.20 7.14 3.55
N TRP A 64 26.86 6.29 2.76
CA TRP A 64 27.92 6.71 1.84
C TRP A 64 27.40 7.29 0.52
N TYR A 65 26.15 7.00 0.12
CA TYR A 65 25.53 7.57 -1.09
C TYR A 65 24.31 8.43 -0.76
N LEU A 66 23.49 8.03 0.19
CA LEU A 66 22.35 8.81 0.69
C LEU A 66 22.69 9.37 2.07
N THR A 67 23.31 10.55 2.13
CA THR A 67 23.65 11.16 3.43
C THR A 67 22.38 11.65 4.15
N PRO A 68 22.36 11.70 5.50
CA PRO A 68 21.25 12.26 6.26
C PRO A 68 20.84 13.68 5.85
N GLU A 69 21.81 14.50 5.45
CA GLU A 69 21.60 15.86 4.95
C GLU A 69 20.90 15.92 3.58
N SER A 70 20.96 14.83 2.81
CA SER A 70 20.34 14.71 1.49
C SER A 70 18.92 14.13 1.55
N VAL A 71 18.48 13.67 2.72
CA VAL A 71 17.12 13.18 2.94
C VAL A 71 16.13 14.32 2.77
N ASP A 72 15.13 14.14 1.90
CA ASP A 72 13.99 15.04 1.81
C ASP A 72 13.02 14.79 2.97
N TRP A 73 13.30 15.43 4.10
CA TRP A 73 12.51 15.30 5.33
C TRP A 73 11.05 15.74 5.18
N SER A 74 10.67 16.45 4.12
CA SER A 74 9.27 16.79 3.88
C SER A 74 8.39 15.56 3.63
N LYS A 75 8.99 14.45 3.17
CA LYS A 75 8.31 13.21 2.82
C LYS A 75 8.00 12.30 4.01
N PHE A 76 8.70 12.48 5.13
CA PHE A 76 8.65 11.54 6.25
C PHE A 76 8.23 12.23 7.55
N ASP A 77 7.49 11.54 8.39
CA ASP A 77 7.10 11.97 9.73
C ASP A 77 8.01 11.35 10.80
N VAL A 78 8.33 10.06 10.64
CA VAL A 78 9.23 9.30 11.51
C VAL A 78 10.18 8.44 10.68
N VAL A 79 11.48 8.54 10.94
CA VAL A 79 12.50 7.72 10.29
C VAL A 79 13.14 6.76 11.30
N ASP A 80 13.19 5.48 10.95
CA ASP A 80 13.81 4.41 11.71
C ASP A 80 15.26 4.21 11.26
N PHE A 81 16.23 4.47 12.15
CA PHE A 81 17.63 4.14 11.87
C PHE A 81 17.84 2.64 12.03
N ALA A 82 18.23 1.97 10.95
CA ALA A 82 18.48 0.53 10.87
C ALA A 82 19.99 0.27 10.76
N PHE A 83 20.62 -0.57 11.58
CA PHE A 83 20.10 -1.22 12.78
C PHE A 83 21.12 -1.16 13.91
N ALA A 84 20.62 -1.25 15.15
CA ALA A 84 21.41 -1.72 16.28
C ALA A 84 21.09 -3.19 16.58
N LEU A 85 22.12 -4.00 16.80
CA LEU A 85 21.99 -5.43 17.06
C LEU A 85 22.18 -5.73 18.55
N PRO A 86 21.25 -6.46 19.19
CA PRO A 86 21.48 -7.04 20.50
C PRO A 86 22.63 -8.04 20.48
N THR A 87 23.44 -8.05 21.53
CA THR A 87 24.54 -9.02 21.73
C THR A 87 24.20 -10.06 22.78
N ALA A 88 25.02 -11.10 22.93
CA ALA A 88 24.87 -12.13 23.96
C ALA A 88 24.85 -11.57 25.39
N ASP A 89 25.54 -10.45 25.62
CA ASP A 89 25.57 -9.75 26.90
C ASP A 89 24.44 -8.71 27.04
N PHE A 90 23.53 -8.65 26.07
CA PHE A 90 22.40 -7.73 25.97
C PHE A 90 22.85 -6.26 25.83
N ASN A 91 24.04 -6.00 25.30
CA ASN A 91 24.43 -4.67 24.82
C ASN A 91 23.94 -4.46 23.38
N LEU A 92 24.03 -3.23 22.89
CA LEU A 92 23.77 -2.86 21.50
C LEU A 92 25.08 -2.60 20.76
N GLU A 93 25.18 -3.12 19.55
CA GLU A 93 26.28 -2.88 18.61
C GLU A 93 25.71 -2.45 17.25
N PHE A 94 26.40 -1.57 16.54
CA PHE A 94 25.99 -1.16 15.19
C PHE A 94 26.59 -2.06 14.12
N THR A 95 25.99 -2.04 12.93
CA THR A 95 26.45 -2.90 11.82
C THR A 95 27.62 -2.31 11.05
N GLN A 96 27.82 -0.98 11.10
CA GLN A 96 28.95 -0.28 10.49
C GLN A 96 29.74 0.52 11.53
N ASP A 97 31.01 0.81 11.20
CA ASP A 97 31.91 1.57 12.08
C ASP A 97 31.47 3.04 12.24
N ASP A 98 30.84 3.62 11.22
CA ASP A 98 30.39 5.01 11.19
C ASP A 98 28.91 5.19 11.58
N SER A 99 28.16 4.13 11.87
CA SER A 99 26.73 4.19 12.23
C SER A 99 26.44 5.15 13.40
N SER A 100 27.37 5.28 14.35
CA SER A 100 27.20 6.21 15.49
C SER A 100 27.20 7.68 15.05
N ASP A 101 28.12 8.06 14.15
CA ASP A 101 28.16 9.41 13.57
C ASP A 101 26.94 9.63 12.66
N LEU A 102 26.62 8.61 11.85
CA LEU A 102 25.50 8.65 10.91
C LEU A 102 24.16 8.85 11.63
N LEU A 103 23.91 8.11 12.72
CA LEU A 103 22.73 8.27 13.56
C LEU A 103 22.68 9.68 14.18
N THR A 104 23.81 10.18 14.68
CA THR A 104 23.89 11.53 15.25
C THR A 104 23.51 12.59 14.21
N ARG A 105 24.00 12.46 12.97
CA ARG A 105 23.64 13.36 11.87
C ARG A 105 22.17 13.21 11.46
N LEU A 106 21.65 11.99 11.38
CA LEU A 106 20.25 11.73 11.05
C LEU A 106 19.28 12.35 12.06
N VAL A 107 19.52 12.14 13.36
CA VAL A 107 18.72 12.77 14.42
C VAL A 107 18.78 14.30 14.29
N LYS A 108 19.99 14.86 14.11
CA LYS A 108 20.17 16.32 13.97
C LYS A 108 19.40 16.89 12.77
N THR A 109 19.49 16.28 11.60
CA THR A 109 18.79 16.76 10.39
C THR A 109 17.29 16.56 10.49
N GLY A 110 16.83 15.43 11.04
CA GLY A 110 15.41 15.16 11.27
C GLY A 110 14.79 16.17 12.23
N HIS A 111 15.43 16.41 13.38
CA HIS A 111 14.98 17.39 14.37
C HIS A 111 14.97 18.81 13.80
N ALA A 112 15.97 19.18 13.00
CA ALA A 112 16.00 20.48 12.33
C ALA A 112 14.83 20.67 11.34
N ALA A 113 14.32 19.58 10.76
CA ALA A 113 13.13 19.55 9.92
C ALA A 113 11.81 19.35 10.70
N GLY A 114 11.88 19.27 12.04
CA GLY A 114 10.72 19.00 12.90
C GLY A 114 10.17 17.58 12.81
N LYS A 115 10.98 16.63 12.32
CA LYS A 115 10.64 15.20 12.17
C LYS A 115 11.28 14.37 13.28
N ARG A 116 10.83 13.13 13.41
CA ARG A 116 11.28 12.22 14.49
C ARG A 116 12.21 11.14 13.98
N VAL A 117 13.15 10.74 14.81
CA VAL A 117 14.07 9.63 14.53
C VAL A 117 14.02 8.63 15.67
N LYS A 118 13.76 7.36 15.32
CA LYS A 118 13.82 6.21 16.22
C LYS A 118 15.04 5.35 15.89
N LEU A 119 15.54 4.61 16.87
CA LEU A 119 16.48 3.52 16.62
C LEU A 119 15.70 2.21 16.47
N SER A 120 15.87 1.52 15.35
CA SER A 120 15.39 0.15 15.18
C SER A 120 16.43 -0.85 15.66
N ILE A 121 15.99 -1.75 16.52
CA ILE A 121 16.82 -2.74 17.17
C ILE A 121 16.39 -4.12 16.70
N GLY A 122 17.32 -4.90 16.15
CA GLY A 122 17.06 -6.25 15.66
C GLY A 122 17.17 -6.37 14.14
N GLY A 123 16.05 -6.67 13.48
CA GLY A 123 15.97 -7.10 12.09
C GLY A 123 16.29 -8.59 11.93
N TRP A 124 16.22 -9.07 10.68
CA TRP A 124 16.43 -10.47 10.33
C TRP A 124 17.69 -11.08 10.96
N THR A 125 18.83 -10.39 10.86
CA THR A 125 20.12 -10.84 11.38
C THR A 125 20.39 -10.46 12.84
N GLY A 126 19.66 -9.49 13.40
CA GLY A 126 19.82 -9.02 14.79
C GLY A 126 18.94 -9.74 15.81
N SER A 127 18.08 -10.64 15.38
CA SER A 127 17.03 -11.20 16.25
C SER A 127 17.47 -12.35 17.17
N THR A 128 18.74 -12.77 17.09
CA THR A 128 19.25 -13.98 17.75
C THR A 128 19.02 -14.04 19.26
N TYR A 129 19.15 -12.91 19.96
CA TYR A 129 19.15 -12.89 21.43
C TYR A 129 17.81 -12.48 22.07
N PHE A 130 16.80 -12.07 21.30
CA PHE A 130 15.56 -11.52 21.86
C PHE A 130 14.82 -12.49 22.79
N SER A 131 14.68 -13.77 22.42
CA SER A 131 14.03 -14.77 23.29
C SER A 131 14.74 -14.89 24.65
N THR A 132 16.08 -14.89 24.63
CA THR A 132 16.90 -14.96 25.86
C THR A 132 16.79 -13.67 26.67
N ILE A 133 16.82 -12.50 26.01
CA ILE A 133 16.62 -11.19 26.63
C ILE A 133 15.27 -11.11 27.34
N CYS A 134 14.21 -11.58 26.69
CA CYS A 134 12.85 -11.47 27.21
C CYS A 134 12.54 -12.49 28.33
N SER A 135 13.27 -13.62 28.37
CA SER A 135 12.99 -14.78 29.23
C SER A 135 12.96 -14.54 30.75
N SER A 136 13.56 -13.45 31.26
CA SER A 136 13.53 -13.14 32.69
C SER A 136 13.49 -11.63 32.96
N SER A 137 12.92 -11.23 34.11
CA SER A 137 12.86 -9.81 34.49
C SER A 137 14.25 -9.17 34.64
N ALA A 138 15.27 -9.93 35.08
CA ALA A 138 16.62 -9.41 35.20
C ALA A 138 17.22 -9.08 33.82
N ASN A 139 17.03 -9.97 32.84
CA ASN A 139 17.54 -9.78 31.47
C ASN A 139 16.84 -8.61 30.78
N ARG A 140 15.51 -8.54 30.89
CA ARG A 140 14.72 -7.42 30.33
C ARG A 140 15.15 -6.08 30.92
N LYS A 141 15.26 -5.96 32.24
CA LYS A 141 15.72 -4.73 32.89
C LYS A 141 17.13 -4.32 32.46
N LYS A 142 18.06 -5.27 32.32
CA LYS A 142 19.40 -5.01 31.81
C LYS A 142 19.35 -4.46 30.39
N PHE A 143 18.57 -5.09 29.52
CA PHE A 143 18.44 -4.65 28.13
C PHE A 143 17.76 -3.28 28.01
N VAL A 144 16.67 -3.05 28.75
CA VAL A 144 16.02 -1.73 28.85
C VAL A 144 17.01 -0.64 29.29
N ALA A 145 17.85 -0.92 30.30
CA ALA A 145 18.88 0.03 30.72
C ALA A 145 19.87 0.36 29.60
N ASN A 146 20.30 -0.64 28.82
CA ASN A 146 21.20 -0.44 27.68
C ASN A 146 20.53 0.32 26.52
N ILE A 147 19.24 0.09 26.26
CA ILE A 147 18.46 0.90 25.32
C ILE A 147 18.41 2.35 25.78
N MET A 148 18.18 2.61 27.07
CA MET A 148 18.15 3.98 27.61
C MET A 148 19.50 4.70 27.47
N VAL A 149 20.63 3.99 27.48
CA VAL A 149 21.92 4.60 27.15
C VAL A 149 21.91 5.14 25.72
N ALA A 150 21.43 4.37 24.75
CA ALA A 150 21.33 4.82 23.36
C ALA A 150 20.33 5.98 23.18
N VAL A 151 19.14 5.88 23.79
CA VAL A 151 18.10 6.93 23.75
C VAL A 151 18.66 8.27 24.20
N ASN A 152 19.37 8.29 25.34
CA ASN A 152 19.95 9.51 25.88
C ASN A 152 21.17 9.99 25.08
N ALA A 153 22.02 9.08 24.59
CA ALA A 153 23.23 9.45 23.86
C ALA A 153 22.92 10.12 22.51
N TYR A 154 21.89 9.64 21.80
CA TYR A 154 21.54 10.10 20.47
C TYR A 154 20.32 11.02 20.43
N ASN A 155 19.70 11.32 21.57
CA ASN A 155 18.47 12.13 21.64
C ASN A 155 17.33 11.54 20.79
N LEU A 156 17.08 10.23 20.93
CA LEU A 156 16.10 9.50 20.12
C LEU A 156 14.66 9.84 20.54
N ASP A 157 13.76 9.88 19.56
CA ASP A 157 12.32 10.11 19.76
C ASP A 157 11.54 8.83 20.09
N GLY A 158 12.22 7.69 20.12
CA GLY A 158 11.59 6.40 20.37
C GLY A 158 12.45 5.22 19.94
N ILE A 159 11.88 4.04 20.10
CA ILE A 159 12.52 2.76 19.81
C ILE A 159 11.57 1.92 18.95
N ASP A 160 12.12 1.32 17.92
CA ASP A 160 11.48 0.25 17.17
C ASP A 160 12.13 -1.09 17.55
N ILE A 161 11.31 -2.09 17.86
CA ILE A 161 11.78 -3.45 18.12
C ILE A 161 11.39 -4.34 16.95
N ASP A 162 12.38 -4.71 16.15
CA ASP A 162 12.22 -5.60 15.01
C ASP A 162 12.72 -7.00 15.39
N TRP A 163 11.89 -7.74 16.13
CA TRP A 163 12.17 -9.11 16.52
C TRP A 163 11.53 -10.08 15.52
N GLU A 164 12.40 -10.79 14.80
CA GLU A 164 12.04 -11.80 13.81
C GLU A 164 12.37 -13.25 14.27
N TYR A 165 11.46 -14.00 14.91
CA TYR A 165 10.11 -13.62 15.34
C TYR A 165 9.80 -14.19 16.74
N PRO A 166 8.97 -13.52 17.57
CA PRO A 166 8.58 -14.07 18.86
C PRO A 166 7.75 -15.34 18.67
N GLY A 167 8.21 -16.46 19.23
CA GLY A 167 7.49 -17.72 19.29
C GLY A 167 7.48 -18.53 18.00
N THR A 168 8.17 -18.06 16.95
CA THR A 168 8.31 -18.77 15.67
C THR A 168 9.73 -18.65 15.12
N THR A 169 10.08 -19.53 14.20
CA THR A 169 11.41 -19.56 13.60
C THR A 169 11.63 -18.33 12.70
N GLY A 170 12.74 -17.62 12.90
CA GLY A 170 13.25 -16.60 11.99
C GLY A 170 14.57 -17.06 11.34
N ALA A 171 15.57 -16.19 11.31
CA ALA A 171 16.90 -16.54 10.83
C ALA A 171 17.54 -17.72 11.60
N ASP A 172 18.39 -18.48 10.90
CA ASP A 172 19.12 -19.60 11.48
C ASP A 172 19.94 -19.14 12.70
N GLY A 173 19.77 -19.84 13.82
CA GLY A 173 20.43 -19.54 15.09
C GLY A 173 19.61 -18.72 16.07
N ASN A 174 18.45 -18.18 15.67
CA ASN A 174 17.57 -17.48 16.60
C ASN A 174 17.02 -18.43 17.67
N ALA A 175 17.10 -18.00 18.94
CA ALA A 175 16.44 -18.69 20.03
C ALA A 175 14.92 -18.47 19.94
N VAL A 176 14.15 -19.55 20.13
CA VAL A 176 12.68 -19.53 20.04
C VAL A 176 12.09 -20.20 21.28
N SER A 177 11.06 -19.58 21.86
CA SER A 177 10.30 -20.13 22.98
C SER A 177 8.80 -19.91 22.80
N THR A 178 7.99 -20.86 23.24
CA THR A 178 6.52 -20.70 23.30
C THR A 178 6.06 -19.62 24.29
N HIS A 179 6.97 -19.06 25.09
CA HIS A 179 6.68 -17.96 26.02
C HIS A 179 7.11 -16.59 25.48
N ASP A 180 7.66 -16.53 24.26
CA ASP A 180 8.26 -15.32 23.70
C ASP A 180 7.29 -14.15 23.65
N SER A 181 6.09 -14.32 23.09
CA SER A 181 5.12 -13.22 22.98
C SER A 181 4.66 -12.71 24.34
N ALA A 182 4.42 -13.60 25.31
CA ALA A 182 4.06 -13.20 26.68
C ALA A 182 5.19 -12.42 27.35
N ASN A 183 6.43 -12.88 27.18
CA ASN A 183 7.62 -12.20 27.72
C ASN A 183 7.92 -10.90 26.97
N PHE A 184 7.60 -10.82 25.68
CA PHE A 184 7.77 -9.63 24.87
C PHE A 184 6.83 -8.52 25.35
N LEU A 185 5.57 -8.84 25.66
CA LEU A 185 4.65 -7.88 26.26
C LEU A 185 5.17 -7.32 27.61
N LEU A 186 5.77 -8.18 28.46
CA LEU A 186 6.42 -7.74 29.69
C LEU A 186 7.62 -6.83 29.41
N PHE A 187 8.42 -7.16 28.40
CA PHE A 187 9.54 -6.31 27.96
C PHE A 187 9.08 -4.94 27.47
N LEU A 188 8.09 -4.88 26.59
CA LEU A 188 7.53 -3.63 26.08
C LEU A 188 6.92 -2.79 27.21
N THR A 189 6.30 -3.43 28.21
CA THR A 189 5.78 -2.75 29.40
C THR A 189 6.91 -2.10 30.21
N GLU A 190 8.00 -2.83 30.45
CA GLU A 190 9.19 -2.31 31.15
C GLU A 190 9.88 -1.20 30.34
N LEU A 191 9.96 -1.34 29.01
CA LEU A 191 10.51 -0.33 28.10
C LEU A 191 9.67 0.95 28.11
N ARG A 192 8.34 0.84 28.01
CA ARG A 192 7.41 1.98 28.09
C ARG A 192 7.53 2.75 29.40
N ALA A 193 7.74 2.04 30.51
CA ALA A 193 7.92 2.67 31.82
C ALA A 193 9.26 3.42 31.94
N ALA A 194 10.29 3.02 31.18
CA ALA A 194 11.61 3.63 31.22
C ALA A 194 11.77 4.80 30.24
N LEU A 195 11.09 4.74 29.08
CA LEU A 195 11.18 5.76 28.05
C LEU A 195 10.57 7.11 28.49
N PRO A 196 11.07 8.25 27.98
CA PRO A 196 10.49 9.56 28.25
C PRO A 196 9.03 9.65 27.78
N VAL A 197 8.25 10.50 28.44
CA VAL A 197 6.87 10.79 28.02
C VAL A 197 6.89 11.34 26.60
N GLY A 198 6.09 10.74 25.71
CA GLY A 198 5.99 11.12 24.30
C GLY A 198 6.97 10.40 23.37
N ALA A 199 7.92 9.63 23.91
CA ALA A 199 8.76 8.75 23.10
C ALA A 199 7.92 7.62 22.48
N LEU A 200 8.21 7.29 21.24
CA LEU A 200 7.48 6.29 20.47
C LEU A 200 8.00 4.86 20.77
N ILE A 201 7.09 3.89 20.78
CA ILE A 201 7.41 2.46 20.67
C ILE A 201 6.67 1.89 19.48
N SER A 202 7.42 1.31 18.55
CA SER A 202 6.85 0.47 17.49
C SER A 202 7.49 -0.91 17.46
N THR A 203 6.86 -1.82 16.73
CA THR A 203 7.42 -3.13 16.44
C THR A 203 7.16 -3.48 14.99
N ALA A 204 8.17 -3.89 14.24
CA ALA A 204 7.98 -4.56 12.96
C ALA A 204 7.48 -6.00 13.19
N THR A 205 6.52 -6.43 12.37
CA THR A 205 5.79 -7.68 12.57
C THR A 205 5.53 -8.40 11.25
N GLN A 206 5.27 -9.71 11.34
CA GLN A 206 4.79 -10.49 10.21
C GLN A 206 3.41 -10.02 9.74
N VAL A 207 2.99 -10.52 8.58
CA VAL A 207 1.62 -10.40 8.05
C VAL A 207 0.55 -11.10 8.93
N TRP A 208 0.94 -11.71 10.06
CA TRP A 208 0.07 -12.33 11.05
C TRP A 208 0.34 -11.76 12.45
N PRO A 209 -0.65 -11.78 13.36
CA PRO A 209 -0.45 -11.55 14.79
C PRO A 209 0.73 -12.34 15.38
N PHE A 210 1.30 -11.83 16.47
CA PHE A 210 2.32 -12.56 17.25
C PHE A 210 1.88 -13.98 17.58
N ALA A 211 2.83 -14.89 17.78
CA ALA A 211 2.52 -16.29 18.03
C ALA A 211 2.03 -16.53 19.47
N ASP A 212 0.99 -17.35 19.64
CA ASP A 212 0.57 -17.89 20.91
C ASP A 212 1.53 -19.00 21.38
N SER A 213 1.26 -19.60 22.55
CA SER A 213 2.10 -20.66 23.09
C SER A 213 2.14 -21.94 22.27
N ASN A 214 1.28 -22.07 21.26
CA ASN A 214 1.23 -23.20 20.32
C ASN A 214 1.86 -22.86 18.97
N GLY A 215 2.37 -21.63 18.79
CA GLY A 215 2.91 -21.14 17.53
C GLY A 215 1.84 -20.65 16.53
N ASN A 216 0.57 -20.57 16.93
CA ASN A 216 -0.49 -20.03 16.09
C ASN A 216 -0.59 -18.52 16.24
N PRO A 217 -1.10 -17.76 15.25
CA PRO A 217 -1.39 -16.35 15.44
C PRO A 217 -2.32 -16.11 16.64
N MET A 218 -1.92 -15.20 17.53
CA MET A 218 -2.70 -14.82 18.71
C MET A 218 -4.07 -14.26 18.30
N SER A 219 -5.12 -14.68 19.01
CA SER A 219 -6.47 -14.16 18.85
C SER A 219 -6.74 -12.87 19.61
N ASP A 220 -5.86 -12.48 20.53
CA ASP A 220 -5.96 -11.24 21.30
C ASP A 220 -4.56 -10.62 21.50
N VAL A 221 -4.34 -9.46 20.90
CA VAL A 221 -3.14 -8.62 21.04
C VAL A 221 -3.46 -7.28 21.72
N SER A 222 -4.64 -7.12 22.33
CA SER A 222 -5.07 -5.87 22.99
C SER A 222 -4.13 -5.44 24.13
N GLY A 223 -3.42 -6.38 24.74
CA GLY A 223 -2.33 -6.10 25.69
C GLY A 223 -1.20 -5.30 25.05
N PHE A 224 -0.79 -5.65 23.84
CA PHE A 224 0.24 -4.93 23.08
C PHE A 224 -0.25 -3.54 22.65
N ALA A 225 -1.48 -3.46 22.14
CA ALA A 225 -2.11 -2.20 21.68
C ALA A 225 -2.13 -1.09 22.75
N LYS A 226 -2.17 -1.46 24.04
CA LYS A 226 -2.12 -0.51 25.17
C LYS A 226 -0.73 0.10 25.40
N ILE A 227 0.33 -0.52 24.89
CA ILE A 227 1.72 -0.21 25.22
C ILE A 227 2.44 0.41 24.03
N ILE A 228 2.24 -0.13 22.83
CA ILE A 228 2.89 0.33 21.60
C ILE A 228 2.08 1.46 20.96
N ASP A 229 2.77 2.40 20.30
CA ASP A 229 2.11 3.46 19.55
C ASP A 229 1.53 2.93 18.24
N TYR A 230 2.29 2.07 17.54
CA TYR A 230 1.84 1.36 16.36
C TYR A 230 2.71 0.13 16.05
N ILE A 231 2.15 -0.85 15.35
CA ILE A 231 2.93 -1.89 14.65
C ILE A 231 3.27 -1.45 13.23
N LEU A 232 4.34 -2.02 12.70
CA LEU A 232 4.64 -2.05 11.28
C LEU A 232 4.40 -3.47 10.76
N ILE A 233 3.37 -3.67 9.95
CA ILE A 233 3.19 -4.96 9.25
C ILE A 233 4.16 -5.00 8.08
N MET A 234 5.13 -5.90 8.10
CA MET A 234 6.06 -6.15 7.00
C MET A 234 5.33 -6.88 5.86
N ASN A 235 4.51 -6.15 5.09
CA ASN A 235 3.81 -6.67 3.92
C ASN A 235 4.76 -6.73 2.70
N TYR A 236 5.85 -7.43 2.88
CA TYR A 236 6.90 -7.74 1.92
C TYR A 236 7.58 -9.04 2.37
N ASP A 237 8.45 -9.60 1.52
CA ASP A 237 9.06 -10.91 1.71
C ASP A 237 8.05 -12.07 1.79
N VAL A 238 6.82 -11.86 1.31
CA VAL A 238 5.81 -12.91 1.16
C VAL A 238 6.29 -13.96 0.15
N TRP A 239 7.03 -13.52 -0.87
CA TRP A 239 7.62 -14.40 -1.87
C TRP A 239 9.03 -13.96 -2.26
N GLY A 240 10.02 -14.67 -1.74
CA GLY A 240 11.43 -14.48 -2.10
C GLY A 240 11.82 -15.05 -3.47
N SER A 241 13.09 -14.91 -3.82
CA SER A 241 13.62 -15.42 -5.10
C SER A 241 13.36 -16.93 -5.27
N SER A 242 12.84 -17.31 -6.44
CA SER A 242 12.47 -18.69 -6.74
C SER A 242 12.39 -18.95 -8.24
N SER A 243 12.65 -20.19 -8.66
CA SER A 243 12.38 -20.63 -10.03
C SER A 243 10.89 -20.56 -10.40
N THR A 244 10.01 -20.54 -9.39
CA THR A 244 8.58 -20.28 -9.52
C THR A 244 8.21 -18.98 -8.80
N PRO A 245 8.38 -17.81 -9.44
CA PRO A 245 8.24 -16.52 -8.78
C PRO A 245 6.79 -16.21 -8.41
N GLY A 246 6.62 -15.48 -7.31
CA GLY A 246 5.35 -14.93 -6.84
C GLY A 246 5.52 -13.48 -6.38
N ALA A 247 4.43 -12.82 -6.02
CA ALA A 247 4.45 -11.42 -5.60
C ALA A 247 5.21 -11.25 -4.27
N ASN A 248 6.20 -10.35 -4.24
CA ASN A 248 6.96 -10.02 -3.02
C ASN A 248 6.05 -9.41 -1.93
N ALA A 249 5.23 -8.43 -2.33
CA ALA A 249 4.40 -7.64 -1.45
C ALA A 249 2.98 -7.50 -2.02
N PRO A 250 2.19 -8.59 -2.06
CA PRO A 250 0.85 -8.56 -2.61
C PRO A 250 -0.07 -7.62 -1.82
N LEU A 251 -0.89 -6.85 -2.54
CA LEU A 251 -1.98 -6.09 -1.93
C LEU A 251 -3.10 -7.03 -1.48
N SER A 252 -3.51 -7.96 -2.34
CA SER A 252 -4.62 -8.89 -2.12
C SER A 252 -4.37 -10.29 -2.70
N ASP A 253 -5.25 -11.24 -2.40
CA ASP A 253 -5.45 -12.47 -3.18
C ASP A 253 -6.74 -12.33 -4.00
N GLY A 254 -6.77 -11.38 -4.93
CA GLY A 254 -7.97 -10.98 -5.66
C GLY A 254 -8.60 -12.09 -6.50
N CYS A 255 -7.80 -13.09 -6.90
CA CYS A 255 -8.23 -14.24 -7.70
C CYS A 255 -8.50 -15.49 -6.85
N GLN A 256 -8.27 -15.44 -5.53
CA GLN A 256 -8.50 -16.54 -4.59
C GLN A 256 -7.80 -17.85 -4.97
N ASN A 257 -6.58 -17.73 -5.49
CA ASN A 257 -5.81 -18.82 -6.06
C ASN A 257 -4.33 -18.79 -5.66
N SER A 258 -3.96 -17.84 -4.79
CA SER A 258 -2.65 -17.83 -4.13
C SER A 258 -2.46 -19.08 -3.27
N SER A 259 -1.25 -19.63 -3.25
CA SER A 259 -0.88 -20.66 -2.26
C SER A 259 -0.63 -20.10 -0.86
N GLN A 260 -0.62 -18.77 -0.72
CA GLN A 260 -0.48 -18.04 0.53
C GLN A 260 -1.62 -17.00 0.66
N PRO A 261 -2.90 -17.44 0.69
CA PRO A 261 -4.07 -16.55 0.55
C PRO A 261 -4.23 -15.53 1.70
N LEU A 262 -3.54 -15.78 2.81
CA LEU A 262 -3.55 -14.89 3.97
C LEU A 262 -2.33 -13.94 4.00
N ALA A 263 -1.29 -14.18 3.19
CA ALA A 263 -0.07 -13.36 3.18
C ALA A 263 -0.21 -12.22 2.16
N ASN A 264 -1.02 -11.21 2.50
CA ASN A 264 -1.21 -9.99 1.71
C ASN A 264 -1.77 -8.87 2.58
N ALA A 265 -1.70 -7.63 2.10
CA ALA A 265 -2.05 -6.46 2.91
C ALA A 265 -3.49 -6.51 3.46
N TYR A 266 -4.47 -6.89 2.64
CA TYR A 266 -5.88 -7.01 3.08
C TYR A 266 -6.05 -8.04 4.19
N ALA A 267 -5.50 -9.25 4.00
CA ALA A 267 -5.62 -10.32 4.97
C ALA A 267 -4.82 -10.03 6.24
N ALA A 268 -3.64 -9.42 6.11
CA ALA A 268 -2.79 -9.06 7.24
C ALA A 268 -3.47 -8.04 8.15
N VAL A 269 -3.93 -6.92 7.59
CA VAL A 269 -4.66 -5.89 8.35
C VAL A 269 -5.88 -6.50 9.03
N SER A 270 -6.69 -7.28 8.30
CA SER A 270 -7.87 -7.95 8.84
C SER A 270 -7.53 -8.84 10.03
N SER A 271 -6.46 -9.63 9.93
CA SER A 271 -6.02 -10.56 10.98
C SER A 271 -5.58 -9.83 12.25
N TRP A 272 -4.79 -8.76 12.13
CA TRP A 272 -4.34 -7.93 13.24
C TRP A 272 -5.48 -7.16 13.89
N THR A 273 -6.41 -6.60 13.11
CA THR A 273 -7.58 -5.91 13.65
C THR A 273 -8.55 -6.86 14.35
N THR A 274 -8.73 -8.07 13.81
CA THR A 274 -9.56 -9.11 14.44
C THR A 274 -8.96 -9.56 15.77
N ALA A 275 -7.63 -9.61 15.87
CA ALA A 275 -6.92 -9.86 17.11
C ALA A 275 -6.94 -8.68 18.10
N GLY A 276 -7.57 -7.54 17.76
CA GLY A 276 -7.74 -6.41 18.67
C GLY A 276 -6.67 -5.33 18.58
N MET A 277 -5.84 -5.30 17.52
CA MET A 277 -5.01 -4.14 17.21
C MET A 277 -5.84 -3.06 16.51
N PRO A 278 -5.95 -1.83 17.04
CA PRO A 278 -6.66 -0.75 16.36
C PRO A 278 -6.04 -0.43 15.00
N ALA A 279 -6.86 -0.22 13.97
CA ALA A 279 -6.38 0.13 12.63
C ALA A 279 -5.48 1.38 12.64
N ASN A 280 -5.86 2.40 13.41
CA ASN A 280 -5.07 3.62 13.60
C ASN A 280 -3.79 3.44 14.46
N GLN A 281 -3.42 2.20 14.80
CA GLN A 281 -2.14 1.78 15.37
C GLN A 281 -1.41 0.77 14.46
N ILE A 282 -1.78 0.69 13.18
CA ILE A 282 -1.12 -0.18 12.19
C ILE A 282 -0.52 0.71 11.10
N THR A 283 0.77 0.53 10.81
CA THR A 283 1.40 1.05 9.59
C THR A 283 1.61 -0.10 8.60
N LEU A 284 1.27 0.13 7.33
CA LEU A 284 1.50 -0.85 6.27
C LEU A 284 2.92 -0.71 5.72
N GLY A 285 3.74 -1.74 5.91
CA GLY A 285 5.07 -1.84 5.34
C GLY A 285 5.02 -2.10 3.84
N VAL A 286 5.81 -1.36 3.09
CA VAL A 286 5.91 -1.48 1.62
C VAL A 286 7.37 -1.50 1.19
N PRO A 287 7.75 -2.35 0.21
CA PRO A 287 9.15 -2.49 -0.18
C PRO A 287 9.54 -1.47 -1.25
N ALA A 288 10.75 -0.92 -1.13
CA ALA A 288 11.46 -0.22 -2.20
C ALA A 288 12.44 -1.15 -2.95
N TYR A 289 12.16 -2.45 -2.92
CA TYR A 289 12.97 -3.50 -3.51
C TYR A 289 12.09 -4.63 -4.06
N GLY A 290 12.73 -5.55 -4.75
CA GLY A 290 12.13 -6.76 -5.28
C GLY A 290 13.07 -7.95 -5.23
N TYR A 291 12.66 -9.05 -5.87
CA TYR A 291 13.45 -10.26 -6.02
C TYR A 291 13.73 -10.55 -7.49
N LEU A 292 15.02 -10.67 -7.81
CA LEU A 292 15.56 -11.18 -9.05
C LEU A 292 15.57 -12.72 -9.02
N GLN A 293 15.28 -13.37 -10.15
CA GLN A 293 15.44 -14.81 -10.37
C GLN A 293 15.66 -15.15 -11.86
N LYS A 294 16.39 -16.24 -12.14
CA LYS A 294 16.33 -16.90 -13.45
C LYS A 294 15.06 -17.75 -13.55
N SER A 295 14.16 -17.38 -14.47
CA SER A 295 12.93 -18.14 -14.70
C SER A 295 12.38 -17.87 -16.10
N GLY A 296 11.75 -18.89 -16.68
CA GLY A 296 11.00 -18.80 -17.94
C GLY A 296 9.49 -18.59 -17.74
N ALA A 297 9.05 -18.27 -16.51
CA ALA A 297 7.64 -18.10 -16.19
C ALA A 297 7.02 -16.95 -17.01
N THR A 298 5.76 -17.14 -17.41
CA THR A 298 4.96 -16.13 -18.14
C THR A 298 3.90 -15.48 -17.26
N GLY A 299 3.93 -15.76 -15.96
CA GLY A 299 3.04 -15.23 -14.93
C GLY A 299 3.59 -15.55 -13.56
N LEU A 300 3.14 -14.82 -12.55
CA LEU A 300 3.43 -15.11 -11.15
C LEU A 300 2.59 -16.30 -10.67
N LYS A 301 3.09 -17.01 -9.67
CA LYS A 301 2.56 -18.29 -9.27
C LYS A 301 1.32 -18.16 -8.37
N ASP A 302 0.16 -18.07 -9.01
CA ASP A 302 -1.14 -18.36 -8.37
C ASP A 302 -1.76 -19.60 -9.05
N ARG A 303 -2.01 -20.69 -8.31
CA ARG A 303 -2.51 -21.96 -8.91
C ARG A 303 -4.05 -21.94 -8.92
N ARG A 304 -4.80 -22.06 -10.02
CA ARG A 304 -4.65 -22.84 -11.27
C ARG A 304 -5.00 -21.99 -12.51
N SER A 305 -4.08 -22.02 -13.48
CA SER A 305 -4.27 -21.97 -14.94
C SER A 305 -5.60 -21.38 -15.47
N LEU A 306 -5.54 -20.13 -15.92
CA LEU A 306 -6.19 -19.75 -17.18
C LEU A 306 -5.10 -19.42 -18.19
N ILE A 307 -5.17 -20.10 -19.32
CA ILE A 307 -4.34 -19.89 -20.50
C ILE A 307 -4.50 -18.42 -20.90
N SER A 308 -3.45 -17.62 -20.76
CA SER A 308 -3.40 -16.29 -21.36
C SER A 308 -3.22 -16.44 -22.88
N PRO A 309 -3.96 -15.69 -23.71
CA PRO A 309 -3.80 -15.73 -25.16
C PRO A 309 -2.40 -15.22 -25.56
N PRO A 310 -1.89 -15.61 -26.74
CA PRO A 310 -0.55 -15.22 -27.17
C PRO A 310 -0.46 -13.69 -27.31
N GLY A 311 0.30 -13.07 -26.40
CA GLY A 311 0.63 -11.66 -26.47
C GLY A 311 1.33 -11.33 -27.79
N ARG A 312 0.82 -10.28 -28.44
CA ARG A 312 1.37 -9.73 -29.68
C ARG A 312 2.82 -9.29 -29.43
N ARG A 313 3.79 -9.93 -30.10
CA ARG A 313 5.20 -9.50 -30.10
C ARG A 313 5.29 -8.09 -30.69
N THR A 314 5.55 -7.09 -29.86
CA THR A 314 6.07 -5.81 -30.31
C THR A 314 7.58 -5.95 -30.47
N THR A 315 8.03 -6.15 -31.70
CA THR A 315 9.45 -6.07 -32.04
C THR A 315 9.87 -4.61 -32.10
N GLN A 316 10.16 -4.02 -30.95
CA GLN A 316 11.12 -2.93 -30.88
C GLN A 316 12.36 -3.49 -30.20
N LEU A 317 13.42 -3.67 -30.99
CA LEU A 317 14.75 -3.98 -30.47
C LEU A 317 15.30 -2.70 -29.80
N PRO A 318 15.60 -2.70 -28.49
CA PRO A 318 16.39 -1.65 -27.88
C PRO A 318 17.88 -1.82 -28.26
N ARG A 319 18.63 -0.72 -28.24
CA ARG A 319 20.04 -0.65 -28.67
C ARG A 319 21.07 -1.25 -27.68
N SER A 320 20.64 -1.87 -26.59
CA SER A 320 21.48 -2.71 -25.70
C SER A 320 20.58 -3.53 -24.79
N TYR A 321 20.87 -4.82 -24.61
CA TYR A 321 20.18 -5.68 -23.65
C TYR A 321 20.79 -5.51 -22.26
N ALA A 322 19.95 -5.32 -21.24
CA ALA A 322 20.36 -5.23 -19.85
C ALA A 322 20.41 -6.62 -19.19
N THR A 323 21.33 -6.79 -18.25
CA THR A 323 21.33 -7.88 -17.26
C THR A 323 21.30 -7.22 -15.90
N VAL A 324 20.32 -7.60 -15.08
CA VAL A 324 20.18 -7.06 -13.73
C VAL A 324 21.07 -7.85 -12.76
N TYR A 325 21.75 -7.14 -11.87
CA TYR A 325 22.51 -7.66 -10.76
C TYR A 325 21.78 -7.30 -9.46
N ASN A 326 21.71 -8.28 -8.56
CA ASN A 326 21.18 -8.17 -7.21
C ASN A 326 22.13 -7.34 -6.32
N ASP A 327 21.71 -7.09 -5.08
CA ASP A 327 22.46 -6.24 -4.15
C ASP A 327 23.81 -6.85 -3.70
N ASN A 328 23.99 -8.17 -3.89
CA ASN A 328 25.24 -8.90 -3.66
C ASN A 328 26.11 -9.04 -4.92
N GLY A 329 25.76 -8.37 -6.02
CA GLY A 329 26.48 -8.43 -7.31
C GLY A 329 26.26 -9.73 -8.12
N GLY A 330 25.34 -10.58 -7.72
CA GLY A 330 24.91 -11.79 -8.45
C GLY A 330 23.82 -11.50 -9.48
N SER A 331 23.64 -12.35 -10.50
CA SER A 331 22.65 -12.14 -11.57
C SER A 331 21.60 -13.26 -11.69
N SER A 332 21.63 -14.23 -10.77
CA SER A 332 20.82 -15.44 -10.81
C SER A 332 19.56 -15.37 -9.95
N ASP A 333 19.66 -14.78 -8.78
CA ASP A 333 18.67 -14.83 -7.71
C ASP A 333 19.04 -13.80 -6.64
N GLY A 334 18.09 -13.25 -5.88
CA GLY A 334 18.37 -12.37 -4.72
C GLY A 334 17.59 -11.06 -4.75
N GLN A 335 17.75 -10.25 -3.70
CA GLN A 335 17.10 -8.94 -3.61
C GLN A 335 17.73 -7.94 -4.58
N VAL A 336 16.89 -7.05 -5.11
CA VAL A 336 17.31 -5.95 -5.98
C VAL A 336 16.48 -4.71 -5.68
N MET A 337 17.15 -3.60 -5.40
CA MET A 337 16.50 -2.31 -5.16
C MET A 337 15.71 -1.79 -6.37
N PHE A 338 14.63 -1.04 -6.14
CA PHE A 338 13.87 -0.41 -7.22
C PHE A 338 14.73 0.56 -8.03
N GLU A 339 15.55 1.39 -7.37
CA GLU A 339 16.55 2.26 -8.00
C GLU A 339 17.46 1.45 -8.93
N SER A 340 17.97 0.31 -8.46
CA SER A 340 18.86 -0.57 -9.22
C SER A 340 18.25 -1.03 -10.54
N LEU A 341 16.94 -1.22 -10.61
CA LEU A 341 16.25 -1.57 -11.85
C LEU A 341 16.29 -0.42 -12.87
N ILE A 342 16.25 0.82 -12.40
CA ILE A 342 16.35 2.03 -13.22
C ILE A 342 17.81 2.23 -13.66
N SER A 343 18.75 2.25 -12.71
CA SER A 343 20.17 2.54 -12.99
C SER A 343 20.82 1.48 -13.88
N GLN A 344 20.37 0.21 -13.78
CA GLN A 344 20.82 -0.88 -14.65
C GLN A 344 20.04 -0.99 -15.97
N GLY A 345 19.08 -0.08 -16.22
CA GLY A 345 18.36 0.04 -17.50
C GLY A 345 17.30 -1.04 -17.75
N ALA A 346 16.85 -1.75 -16.72
CA ALA A 346 15.73 -2.69 -16.80
C ALA A 346 14.36 -2.00 -16.68
N LEU A 347 14.32 -0.82 -16.05
CA LEU A 347 13.19 0.10 -16.01
C LEU A 347 13.56 1.46 -16.60
N ALA A 348 12.60 2.10 -17.25
CA ALA A 348 12.72 3.48 -17.70
C ALA A 348 11.39 4.21 -17.53
N LEU A 349 11.48 5.49 -17.20
CA LEU A 349 10.33 6.39 -17.21
C LEU A 349 9.99 6.71 -18.67
N ASP A 350 8.74 6.49 -19.05
CA ASP A 350 8.25 6.88 -20.37
C ASP A 350 7.84 8.35 -20.42
N ASN A 351 7.48 8.84 -21.61
CA ASN A 351 7.07 10.24 -21.82
C ASN A 351 5.75 10.60 -21.10
N THR A 352 5.07 9.64 -20.48
CA THR A 352 3.84 9.84 -19.70
C THR A 352 4.11 9.87 -18.19
N GLY A 353 5.36 9.71 -17.76
CA GLY A 353 5.72 9.63 -16.34
C GLY A 353 5.45 8.26 -15.72
N SER A 354 5.25 7.21 -16.54
CA SER A 354 5.05 5.84 -16.06
C SER A 354 6.32 5.00 -16.24
N TYR A 355 6.64 4.17 -15.25
CA TYR A 355 7.74 3.22 -15.38
C TYR A 355 7.36 2.06 -16.30
N THR A 356 8.23 1.78 -17.27
CA THR A 356 8.08 0.72 -18.26
C THR A 356 9.33 -0.14 -18.33
N GLY A 357 9.19 -1.38 -18.83
CA GLY A 357 10.34 -2.26 -19.04
C GLY A 357 11.28 -1.71 -20.12
N ALA A 358 12.59 -1.75 -19.84
CA ALA A 358 13.66 -1.28 -20.72
C ALA A 358 14.76 -2.34 -20.84
N GLY A 359 15.75 -2.13 -21.70
CA GLY A 359 16.90 -3.05 -21.81
C GLY A 359 16.53 -4.50 -22.20
N GLY A 360 15.40 -4.69 -22.88
CA GLY A 360 14.88 -6.03 -23.24
C GLY A 360 14.04 -6.69 -22.14
N PHE A 361 13.81 -6.01 -21.02
CA PHE A 361 12.75 -6.35 -20.09
C PHE A 361 11.40 -5.82 -20.57
N VAL A 362 10.36 -6.58 -20.26
CA VAL A 362 8.96 -6.20 -20.42
C VAL A 362 8.37 -6.10 -19.03
N ARG A 363 7.72 -4.96 -18.73
CA ARG A 363 6.89 -4.80 -17.54
C ARG A 363 5.54 -5.47 -17.76
N GLU A 364 5.20 -6.35 -16.84
CA GLU A 364 3.94 -7.07 -16.78
C GLU A 364 3.22 -6.67 -15.47
N TRP A 365 1.92 -6.93 -15.40
CA TRP A 365 1.09 -6.63 -14.24
C TRP A 365 0.31 -7.88 -13.82
N ASP A 366 0.41 -8.26 -12.55
CA ASP A 366 -0.45 -9.26 -11.96
C ASP A 366 -1.66 -8.60 -11.29
N SER A 367 -2.85 -8.78 -11.88
CA SER A 367 -4.09 -8.26 -11.33
C SER A 367 -4.56 -8.95 -10.06
N CYS A 368 -4.12 -10.18 -9.80
CA CYS A 368 -4.55 -10.96 -8.65
C CYS A 368 -3.92 -10.41 -7.36
N SER A 369 -2.62 -10.16 -7.39
CA SER A 369 -1.89 -9.52 -6.28
C SER A 369 -1.85 -7.99 -6.33
N SER A 370 -2.19 -7.40 -7.48
CA SER A 370 -1.98 -5.97 -7.79
C SER A 370 -0.51 -5.56 -7.68
N THR A 371 0.39 -6.36 -8.27
CA THR A 371 1.83 -6.10 -8.27
C THR A 371 2.43 -6.13 -9.69
N PRO A 372 3.44 -5.29 -9.97
CA PRO A 372 4.19 -5.35 -11.21
C PRO A 372 5.26 -6.45 -11.17
N TRP A 373 5.69 -6.89 -12.34
CA TRP A 373 6.90 -7.70 -12.48
C TRP A 373 7.58 -7.46 -13.82
N LEU A 374 8.88 -7.71 -13.90
CA LEU A 374 9.66 -7.59 -15.11
C LEU A 374 10.06 -8.96 -15.61
N ARG A 375 10.14 -9.12 -16.93
CA ARG A 375 10.70 -10.32 -17.55
C ARG A 375 11.54 -10.00 -18.78
N SER A 376 12.66 -10.67 -18.93
CA SER A 376 13.51 -10.58 -20.12
C SER A 376 13.75 -11.96 -20.69
N SER A 377 13.28 -12.20 -21.91
CA SER A 377 13.58 -13.44 -22.64
C SER A 377 15.05 -13.52 -23.07
N HIS A 378 15.76 -12.39 -23.09
CA HIS A 378 17.17 -12.33 -23.45
C HIS A 378 18.06 -12.79 -22.29
N SER A 379 17.90 -12.16 -21.12
CA SER A 379 18.69 -12.52 -19.93
C SER A 379 18.13 -13.73 -19.18
N GLY A 380 16.89 -14.15 -19.48
CA GLY A 380 16.19 -15.20 -18.76
C GLY A 380 15.83 -14.80 -17.32
N GLN A 381 15.77 -13.50 -17.03
CA GLN A 381 15.51 -12.96 -15.71
C GLN A 381 14.04 -12.56 -15.56
N ILE A 382 13.50 -12.82 -14.38
CA ILE A 382 12.28 -12.23 -13.85
C ILE A 382 12.64 -11.41 -12.61
N VAL A 383 11.98 -10.26 -12.44
CA VAL A 383 12.04 -9.46 -11.21
C VAL A 383 10.63 -9.21 -10.70
N THR A 384 10.34 -9.54 -9.45
CA THR A 384 9.07 -9.21 -8.77
C THR A 384 9.32 -8.07 -7.79
N TYR A 385 8.55 -6.99 -7.86
CA TYR A 385 8.88 -5.74 -7.18
C TYR A 385 7.62 -4.88 -7.00
N ASP A 386 7.79 -3.69 -6.41
CA ASP A 386 6.78 -2.63 -6.37
C ASP A 386 7.21 -1.43 -7.19
N ASP A 387 6.23 -0.73 -7.78
CA ASP A 387 6.44 0.50 -8.53
C ASP A 387 5.39 1.55 -8.12
N PRO A 388 5.44 2.79 -8.64
CA PRO A 388 4.48 3.82 -8.27
C PRO A 388 3.01 3.40 -8.39
N GLN A 389 2.66 2.54 -9.38
CA GLN A 389 1.28 2.08 -9.55
C GLN A 389 0.82 1.21 -8.36
N SER A 390 1.63 0.22 -7.94
CA SER A 390 1.27 -0.64 -6.81
C SER A 390 1.40 0.08 -5.47
N MET A 391 2.36 1.00 -5.34
CA MET A 391 2.52 1.86 -4.16
C MET A 391 1.30 2.75 -3.95
N SER A 392 0.79 3.40 -5.00
CA SER A 392 -0.46 4.16 -4.97
C SER A 392 -1.63 3.31 -4.46
N LEU A 393 -1.82 2.09 -4.99
CA LEU A 393 -2.91 1.20 -4.56
C LEU A 393 -2.80 0.83 -3.07
N LYS A 394 -1.59 0.64 -2.56
CA LYS A 394 -1.33 0.36 -1.14
C LYS A 394 -1.58 1.59 -0.27
N GLY A 395 -1.20 2.78 -0.72
CA GLY A 395 -1.50 4.06 -0.05
C GLY A 395 -3.00 4.31 0.07
N GLN A 396 -3.74 4.09 -1.02
CA GLN A 396 -5.21 4.17 -1.02
C GLN A 396 -5.84 3.17 -0.06
N PHE A 397 -5.37 1.92 -0.06
CA PHE A 397 -5.86 0.91 0.87
C PHE A 397 -5.59 1.32 2.33
N ALA A 398 -4.37 1.76 2.65
CA ALA A 398 -4.01 2.19 4.00
C ALA A 398 -4.91 3.34 4.49
N ALA A 399 -5.16 4.34 3.65
CA ALA A 399 -6.06 5.43 3.98
C ALA A 399 -7.52 4.96 4.16
N GLN A 400 -8.03 4.12 3.25
CA GLN A 400 -9.41 3.61 3.31
C GLN A 400 -9.65 2.69 4.52
N ALA A 401 -8.63 1.95 4.94
CA ALA A 401 -8.68 1.08 6.12
C ALA A 401 -8.47 1.85 7.44
N GLY A 402 -8.25 3.17 7.39
CA GLY A 402 -8.02 3.99 8.58
C GLY A 402 -6.72 3.62 9.30
N LEU A 403 -5.70 3.19 8.55
CA LEU A 403 -4.41 2.82 9.10
C LEU A 403 -3.68 4.04 9.68
N ARG A 404 -2.74 3.80 10.59
CA ARG A 404 -1.82 4.84 11.09
C ARG A 404 -0.96 5.43 9.97
N GLY A 405 -0.79 4.71 8.87
CA GLY A 405 -0.07 5.17 7.69
C GLY A 405 0.70 4.05 6.99
N CYS A 406 1.82 4.41 6.37
CA CYS A 406 2.71 3.46 5.70
C CYS A 406 4.15 3.59 6.20
N ASN A 407 4.96 2.57 5.98
CA ASN A 407 6.41 2.61 6.19
C ASN A 407 7.14 2.01 4.98
N VAL A 408 8.13 2.72 4.44
CA VAL A 408 8.95 2.27 3.32
C VAL A 408 10.21 1.55 3.82
N PHE A 409 10.38 0.29 3.42
CA PHE A 409 11.64 -0.45 3.59
C PHE A 409 12.34 -0.62 2.23
N SER A 410 13.45 0.06 1.95
CA SER A 410 14.03 1.17 2.71
C SER A 410 14.27 2.37 1.79
N ILE A 411 14.51 3.53 2.40
CA ILE A 411 14.56 4.81 1.69
C ILE A 411 15.55 4.81 0.51
N ASP A 412 16.66 4.10 0.66
CA ASP A 412 17.74 4.03 -0.32
C ASP A 412 17.38 3.23 -1.56
N GLY A 413 16.40 2.31 -1.46
CA GLY A 413 15.86 1.60 -2.62
C GLY A 413 14.97 2.46 -3.51
N ASP A 414 14.43 3.56 -2.97
CA ASP A 414 13.57 4.51 -3.69
C ASP A 414 14.35 5.72 -4.22
N TRP A 415 15.39 6.16 -3.50
CA TRP A 415 16.11 7.38 -3.83
C TRP A 415 16.91 7.28 -5.14
N THR A 416 16.43 7.97 -6.18
CA THR A 416 17.04 7.99 -7.53
C THR A 416 18.16 9.04 -7.69
N GLY A 417 18.78 9.47 -6.58
CA GLY A 417 19.75 10.57 -6.56
C GLY A 417 19.12 11.98 -6.51
N SER A 418 17.83 12.11 -6.87
CA SER A 418 17.11 13.41 -6.84
C SER A 418 15.62 13.32 -6.54
N ALA A 419 15.01 12.13 -6.65
CA ALA A 419 13.57 11.93 -6.47
C ALA A 419 13.28 10.63 -5.70
N TRP A 420 12.03 10.51 -5.24
CA TRP A 420 11.51 9.45 -4.38
C TRP A 420 10.19 8.88 -4.94
N PRO A 421 10.22 8.30 -6.15
CA PRO A 421 9.03 7.96 -6.91
C PRO A 421 8.04 7.03 -6.19
N LEU A 422 8.53 6.07 -5.40
CA LEU A 422 7.67 5.15 -4.65
C LEU A 422 7.03 5.85 -3.46
N THR A 423 7.81 6.62 -2.71
CA THR A 423 7.34 7.40 -1.55
C THR A 423 6.34 8.48 -1.98
N ASP A 424 6.60 9.16 -3.10
CA ASP A 424 5.73 10.19 -3.66
C ASP A 424 4.36 9.60 -4.05
N ALA A 425 4.36 8.49 -4.79
CA ALA A 425 3.12 7.81 -5.19
C ALA A 425 2.31 7.30 -3.98
N LEU A 426 3.01 6.80 -2.95
CA LEU A 426 2.37 6.36 -1.71
C LEU A 426 1.76 7.54 -0.94
N GLY A 427 2.48 8.67 -0.87
CA GLY A 427 2.07 9.87 -0.14
C GLY A 427 0.87 10.58 -0.76
N GLU A 428 0.85 10.75 -2.09
CA GLU A 428 -0.26 11.39 -2.79
C GLU A 428 -1.60 10.74 -2.38
N ASP A 429 -1.69 9.42 -2.46
CA ASP A 429 -2.94 8.71 -2.16
C ASP A 429 -3.24 8.56 -0.66
N LEU A 430 -2.20 8.43 0.18
CA LEU A 430 -2.35 8.27 1.62
C LEU A 430 -3.01 9.52 2.26
N TYR A 431 -2.63 10.72 1.79
CA TYR A 431 -3.15 11.99 2.32
C TYR A 431 -4.38 12.54 1.56
N LEU A 432 -4.70 12.03 0.36
CA LEU A 432 -5.90 12.45 -0.39
C LEU A 432 -7.22 11.82 0.12
N VAL A 433 -7.16 10.68 0.81
CA VAL A 433 -8.36 9.87 1.17
C VAL A 433 -8.76 9.98 2.65
N SER A 434 -8.01 10.70 3.49
CA SER A 434 -8.17 10.76 4.95
C SER A 434 -9.38 11.56 5.50
N PHE A 435 -10.49 11.65 4.76
CA PHE A 435 -11.71 12.39 5.14
C PHE A 435 -12.97 11.52 5.41
N VAL A 436 -12.85 10.24 5.78
CA VAL A 436 -14.02 9.39 6.11
C VAL A 436 -13.88 8.69 7.48
N PRO A 437 -14.86 8.79 8.40
CA PRO A 437 -14.82 8.12 9.71
C PRO A 437 -15.07 6.60 9.61
N SER A 438 -14.42 5.85 10.50
CA SER A 438 -14.43 4.39 10.64
C SER A 438 -15.68 3.85 11.34
N ASP A 439 -16.31 2.81 10.80
CA ASP A 439 -17.07 1.81 11.58
C ASP A 439 -17.00 0.43 10.91
N ASN A 440 -16.72 -0.59 11.73
CA ASN A 440 -16.45 -1.99 11.37
C ASN A 440 -17.72 -2.78 11.03
N ASP A 441 -17.69 -3.55 9.93
CA ASP A 441 -18.14 -4.95 9.87
C ASP A 441 -18.00 -5.54 8.45
N ALA A 442 -17.47 -6.75 8.37
CA ALA A 442 -17.16 -7.46 7.12
C ALA A 442 -18.27 -8.47 6.75
N VAL A 443 -18.92 -8.29 5.59
CA VAL A 443 -19.75 -9.33 4.94
C VAL A 443 -19.63 -9.26 3.40
N LEU A 444 -19.59 -10.45 2.77
CA LEU A 444 -19.56 -10.84 1.35
C LEU A 444 -19.64 -9.71 0.28
N ARG A 445 -18.67 -9.68 -0.65
CA ARG A 445 -18.66 -8.73 -1.77
C ARG A 445 -18.61 -9.42 -3.12
N LEU A 446 -19.70 -9.22 -3.88
CA LEU A 446 -19.74 -9.36 -5.34
C LEU A 446 -18.83 -8.27 -5.95
N HIS A 447 -17.92 -8.63 -6.86
CA HIS A 447 -17.01 -7.67 -7.49
C HIS A 447 -17.75 -6.78 -8.50
N ALA A 448 -18.31 -5.67 -8.03
CA ALA A 448 -18.64 -4.52 -8.86
C ALA A 448 -17.44 -3.54 -8.87
N GLY A 449 -17.20 -2.83 -9.97
CA GLY A 449 -16.20 -1.75 -10.00
C GLY A 449 -16.69 -0.50 -9.24
N PRO A 450 -15.82 0.47 -8.89
CA PRO A 450 -16.22 1.73 -8.28
C PRO A 450 -17.10 2.57 -9.23
N MET A 451 -18.05 3.30 -8.67
CA MET A 451 -18.76 4.38 -9.38
C MET A 451 -17.87 5.62 -9.43
N VAL A 452 -17.64 6.15 -10.62
CA VAL A 452 -16.82 7.36 -10.83
C VAL A 452 -17.71 8.54 -11.11
N TYR A 453 -17.47 9.63 -10.40
CA TYR A 453 -18.05 10.95 -10.61
C TYR A 453 -16.92 11.86 -11.07
N ALA A 454 -17.16 12.66 -12.10
CA ALA A 454 -16.15 13.59 -12.59
C ALA A 454 -16.79 14.90 -13.00
N ALA A 455 -16.00 15.96 -12.93
CA ALA A 455 -16.36 17.30 -13.35
C ALA A 455 -15.24 17.86 -14.21
N ALA A 456 -15.59 18.39 -15.38
CA ALA A 456 -14.72 19.21 -16.21
C ALA A 456 -15.20 20.66 -16.14
N TYR A 457 -14.28 21.61 -16.15
CA TYR A 457 -14.60 23.04 -16.06
C TYR A 457 -13.60 23.87 -16.88
N CYS A 458 -14.10 24.96 -17.44
CA CYS A 458 -13.34 25.87 -18.27
C CYS A 458 -13.85 27.32 -18.10
N PRO A 459 -13.07 28.34 -18.51
CA PRO A 459 -13.56 29.69 -18.68
C PRO A 459 -14.78 29.76 -19.61
N LEU A 460 -15.74 30.63 -19.29
CA LEU A 460 -16.93 30.85 -20.12
C LEU A 460 -16.59 31.31 -21.55
N SER A 461 -15.47 32.02 -21.71
CA SER A 461 -14.96 32.45 -23.02
C SER A 461 -14.57 31.28 -23.94
N PHE A 462 -14.36 30.09 -23.40
CA PHE A 462 -13.96 28.89 -24.14
C PHE A 462 -15.16 28.09 -24.69
N LYS A 463 -16.39 28.43 -24.30
CA LYS A 463 -17.62 27.74 -24.74
C LYS A 463 -17.76 27.62 -26.27
N PRO A 464 -17.48 28.65 -27.09
CA PRO A 464 -17.55 28.52 -28.55
C PRO A 464 -16.55 27.49 -29.11
N THR A 465 -15.34 27.42 -28.54
CA THR A 465 -14.31 26.47 -28.96
C THR A 465 -14.69 25.03 -28.63
N LEU A 466 -15.42 24.80 -27.53
CA LEU A 466 -15.89 23.48 -27.13
C LEU A 466 -16.87 22.86 -28.12
N ASP A 467 -17.74 23.68 -28.71
CA ASP A 467 -18.68 23.24 -29.73
C ASP A 467 -17.97 22.83 -31.04
N GLU A 468 -16.78 23.38 -31.31
CA GLU A 468 -15.95 23.05 -32.47
C GLU A 468 -15.07 21.81 -32.25
N ILE A 469 -14.61 21.54 -31.02
CA ILE A 469 -13.73 20.41 -30.69
C ILE A 469 -14.43 19.06 -30.89
N GLY A 470 -15.76 19.00 -30.83
CA GLY A 470 -16.52 17.80 -31.16
C GLY A 470 -16.60 16.76 -30.04
N PHE A 471 -16.57 17.21 -28.78
CA PHE A 471 -16.88 16.34 -27.64
C PHE A 471 -18.31 15.79 -27.74
N ASP A 472 -18.47 14.52 -27.39
CA ASP A 472 -19.77 13.81 -27.41
C ASP A 472 -19.79 12.69 -26.37
N ASP A 473 -20.97 12.09 -26.15
CA ASP A 473 -21.14 10.94 -25.24
C ASP A 473 -20.10 9.85 -25.59
N SER A 474 -19.37 9.41 -24.59
CA SER A 474 -18.35 8.37 -24.69
C SER A 474 -18.86 7.14 -25.46
N LYS A 475 -20.13 6.76 -25.35
CA LYS A 475 -20.74 5.64 -26.09
C LYS A 475 -20.92 5.91 -27.59
N ALA A 476 -21.01 7.17 -28.01
CA ALA A 476 -21.09 7.58 -29.41
C ALA A 476 -19.71 7.68 -30.08
N LEU A 477 -18.64 7.82 -29.29
CA LEU A 477 -17.28 8.02 -29.80
C LEU A 477 -16.49 6.72 -29.97
N SER A 478 -15.72 6.62 -31.06
CA SER A 478 -14.78 5.50 -31.24
C SER A 478 -13.58 5.62 -30.28
N PRO A 479 -12.92 4.51 -29.89
CA PRO A 479 -11.72 4.58 -29.05
C PRO A 479 -10.62 5.50 -29.59
N ALA A 480 -10.41 5.51 -30.92
CA ALA A 480 -9.42 6.39 -31.57
C ALA A 480 -9.82 7.86 -31.49
N THR A 481 -11.11 8.16 -31.72
CA THR A 481 -11.66 9.51 -31.55
C THR A 481 -11.54 9.98 -30.11
N ARG A 482 -11.78 9.09 -29.13
CA ARG A 482 -11.60 9.42 -27.71
C ARG A 482 -10.16 9.79 -27.38
N GLN A 483 -9.19 9.07 -27.96
CA GLN A 483 -7.78 9.38 -27.76
C GLN A 483 -7.38 10.73 -28.39
N LEU A 484 -7.85 11.02 -29.61
CA LEU A 484 -7.57 12.31 -30.27
C LEU A 484 -8.15 13.49 -29.51
N LEU A 485 -9.38 13.36 -29.03
CA LEU A 485 -10.05 14.38 -28.23
C LEU A 485 -9.41 14.54 -26.85
N TRP A 486 -8.82 13.48 -26.27
CA TRP A 486 -8.00 13.58 -25.05
C TRP A 486 -6.68 14.32 -25.26
N GLU A 487 -5.98 14.06 -26.37
CA GLU A 487 -4.78 14.83 -26.71
C GLU A 487 -5.11 16.30 -26.99
N SER A 488 -6.25 16.56 -27.65
CA SER A 488 -6.79 17.91 -27.81
C SER A 488 -7.10 18.56 -26.46
N PHE A 489 -7.75 17.84 -25.54
CA PHE A 489 -8.05 18.32 -24.19
C PHE A 489 -6.79 18.79 -23.45
N LYS A 490 -5.73 17.96 -23.43
CA LYS A 490 -4.45 18.30 -22.79
C LYS A 490 -3.73 19.50 -23.43
N ALA A 491 -3.95 19.73 -24.73
CA ALA A 491 -3.33 20.84 -25.45
C ALA A 491 -3.98 22.20 -25.19
N HIS A 492 -5.15 22.24 -24.55
CA HIS A 492 -5.85 23.48 -24.23
C HIS A 492 -5.74 23.81 -22.74
N GLU A 493 -4.87 24.76 -22.41
CA GLU A 493 -4.72 25.33 -21.06
C GLU A 493 -6.03 25.74 -20.34
N PRO A 494 -7.11 26.21 -21.00
CA PRO A 494 -8.34 26.57 -20.27
C PRO A 494 -9.14 25.38 -19.71
N LEU A 495 -8.76 24.13 -19.97
CA LEU A 495 -9.54 22.96 -19.59
C LEU A 495 -9.00 22.29 -18.32
N CYS A 496 -9.83 22.25 -17.27
CA CYS A 496 -9.52 21.60 -16.00
C CYS A 496 -10.52 20.47 -15.73
N TYR A 497 -10.14 19.50 -14.89
CA TYR A 497 -11.03 18.43 -14.45
C TYR A 497 -10.79 18.01 -13.00
N SER A 498 -11.70 17.21 -12.47
CA SER A 498 -11.63 16.57 -11.16
C SER A 498 -12.49 15.32 -11.15
N SER A 499 -12.16 14.35 -10.29
CA SER A 499 -12.91 13.11 -10.15
C SER A 499 -13.03 12.67 -8.70
N SER A 500 -14.08 11.92 -8.39
CA SER A 500 -14.36 11.27 -7.12
C SER A 500 -14.83 9.85 -7.39
N THR A 501 -14.39 8.88 -6.60
CA THR A 501 -14.79 7.48 -6.75
C THR A 501 -15.56 7.02 -5.52
N LEU A 502 -16.65 6.30 -5.74
CA LEU A 502 -17.41 5.59 -4.70
C LEU A 502 -17.25 4.09 -4.95
N SER A 503 -16.47 3.43 -4.10
CA SER A 503 -16.34 1.97 -4.15
C SER A 503 -17.69 1.30 -3.83
N PRO A 504 -17.96 0.08 -4.35
CA PRO A 504 -19.16 -0.69 -3.96
C PRO A 504 -19.31 -0.83 -2.45
N GLN A 505 -18.20 -0.83 -1.74
CA GLN A 505 -18.15 -0.88 -0.29
C GLN A 505 -18.46 0.45 0.39
N ALA A 506 -18.04 1.59 -0.16
CA ALA A 506 -18.52 2.89 0.31
C ALA A 506 -20.04 3.03 0.11
N ILE A 507 -20.53 2.60 -1.07
CA ILE A 507 -21.97 2.61 -1.39
C ILE A 507 -22.75 1.76 -0.39
N SER A 508 -22.31 0.51 -0.22
CA SER A 508 -22.93 -0.44 0.72
C SER A 508 -22.88 0.10 2.15
N ALA A 509 -21.75 0.64 2.60
CA ALA A 509 -21.60 1.19 3.94
C ALA A 509 -22.56 2.37 4.19
N GLY A 510 -22.68 3.30 3.23
CA GLY A 510 -23.62 4.40 3.34
C GLY A 510 -25.09 3.95 3.39
N MET A 511 -25.43 2.89 2.65
CA MET A 511 -26.79 2.32 2.65
C MET A 511 -27.10 1.49 3.90
N LEU A 512 -26.09 0.94 4.57
CA LEU A 512 -26.25 0.07 5.75
C LEU A 512 -26.01 0.79 7.10
N ARG A 513 -25.65 2.07 7.10
CA ARG A 513 -25.43 2.85 8.33
C ARG A 513 -26.71 2.95 9.17
N ARG A 514 -26.56 3.21 10.49
CA ARG A 514 -27.66 3.33 11.47
C ARG A 514 -28.78 4.30 11.05
N VAL A 515 -28.44 5.36 10.31
CA VAL A 515 -29.41 6.27 9.67
C VAL A 515 -29.20 6.20 8.15
N PRO A 516 -29.71 5.21 7.43
CA PRO A 516 -29.34 4.93 6.03
C PRO A 516 -29.29 6.16 5.12
N ILE A 517 -28.29 6.26 4.26
CA ILE A 517 -28.32 7.17 3.11
C ILE A 517 -28.34 6.35 1.82
N ASN A 518 -29.39 6.58 1.03
CA ASN A 518 -29.52 5.91 -0.25
C ASN A 518 -28.45 6.37 -1.25
N LEU A 519 -28.29 5.60 -2.34
CA LEU A 519 -27.28 5.86 -3.36
C LEU A 519 -27.42 7.25 -3.99
N ASN A 520 -28.65 7.74 -4.17
CA ASN A 520 -28.89 9.09 -4.71
C ASN A 520 -28.26 10.15 -3.79
N ARG A 521 -28.42 10.01 -2.48
CA ARG A 521 -27.82 10.94 -1.54
C ARG A 521 -26.29 10.90 -1.56
N GLN A 522 -25.71 9.71 -1.67
CA GLN A 522 -24.26 9.55 -1.77
C GLN A 522 -23.71 10.14 -3.09
N ALA A 523 -24.44 10.00 -4.19
CA ALA A 523 -24.14 10.63 -5.47
C ALA A 523 -24.21 12.16 -5.40
N GLU A 524 -25.22 12.70 -4.71
CA GLU A 524 -25.35 14.13 -4.44
C GLU A 524 -24.16 14.67 -3.63
N ASP A 525 -23.73 13.96 -2.60
CA ASP A 525 -22.61 14.36 -1.75
C ASP A 525 -21.28 14.34 -2.53
N ALA A 526 -21.05 13.32 -3.38
CA ALA A 526 -19.91 13.29 -4.30
C ALA A 526 -19.91 14.48 -5.28
N THR A 527 -21.08 14.83 -5.82
CA THR A 527 -21.25 15.98 -6.71
C THR A 527 -20.95 17.32 -6.00
N ILE A 528 -21.45 17.48 -4.77
CA ILE A 528 -21.13 18.66 -3.93
C ILE A 528 -19.62 18.74 -3.66
N GLY A 529 -18.97 17.60 -3.40
CA GLY A 529 -17.53 17.52 -3.19
C GLY A 529 -16.72 18.04 -4.38
N LEU A 530 -17.09 17.65 -5.60
CA LEU A 530 -16.44 18.14 -6.82
C LEU A 530 -16.59 19.66 -6.98
N ILE A 531 -17.77 20.20 -6.71
CA ILE A 531 -18.03 21.65 -6.79
C ILE A 531 -17.18 22.42 -5.76
N ARG A 532 -17.15 21.97 -4.51
CA ARG A 532 -16.32 22.57 -3.45
C ARG A 532 -14.84 22.53 -3.81
N SER A 533 -14.36 21.38 -4.27
CA SER A 533 -12.98 21.18 -4.67
C SER A 533 -12.53 22.18 -5.75
N ALA A 534 -13.40 22.49 -6.72
CA ALA A 534 -13.11 23.50 -7.73
C ALA A 534 -13.09 24.92 -7.16
N LEU A 535 -14.01 25.26 -6.26
CA LEU A 535 -14.03 26.56 -5.57
C LEU A 535 -12.79 26.76 -4.68
N ASP A 536 -12.38 25.73 -3.94
CA ASP A 536 -11.22 25.75 -3.03
C ASP A 536 -9.90 25.96 -3.81
N ARG A 537 -9.84 25.52 -5.07
CA ARG A 537 -8.74 25.81 -6.01
C ARG A 537 -8.77 27.24 -6.58
N GLY A 538 -9.65 28.10 -6.07
CA GLY A 538 -9.81 29.48 -6.52
C GLY A 538 -10.61 29.64 -7.82
N THR A 539 -11.30 28.59 -8.29
CA THR A 539 -12.11 28.66 -9.52
C THR A 539 -13.36 29.50 -9.26
N ASN A 540 -13.55 30.57 -10.03
CA ASN A 540 -14.76 31.40 -9.98
C ASN A 540 -15.88 30.76 -10.83
N ILE A 541 -16.59 29.80 -10.25
CA ILE A 541 -17.68 29.09 -10.95
C ILE A 541 -18.88 30.04 -11.12
N LYS A 542 -19.35 30.19 -12.37
CA LYS A 542 -20.53 31.00 -12.71
C LYS A 542 -21.74 30.16 -13.11
N GLU A 543 -21.48 29.09 -13.85
CA GLU A 543 -22.49 28.16 -14.35
C GLU A 543 -22.06 26.74 -14.00
N CYS A 544 -22.99 25.92 -13.49
CA CYS A 544 -22.74 24.51 -13.19
C CYS A 544 -23.90 23.66 -13.72
N TYR A 545 -23.57 22.67 -14.55
CA TYR A 545 -24.49 21.77 -15.21
C TYR A 545 -24.32 20.37 -14.61
N VAL A 546 -25.37 19.82 -14.02
CA VAL A 546 -25.31 18.54 -13.30
C VAL A 546 -26.19 17.51 -13.98
N ASP A 547 -25.59 16.41 -14.41
CA ASP A 547 -26.31 15.28 -15.00
C ASP A 547 -27.04 14.48 -13.91
N ALA A 548 -28.33 14.25 -14.12
CA ALA A 548 -29.19 13.53 -13.19
C ALA A 548 -30.06 12.51 -13.93
N LEU A 549 -30.49 11.44 -13.25
CA LEU A 549 -31.34 10.40 -13.86
C LEU A 549 -32.74 10.90 -14.28
N GLY A 550 -33.14 12.09 -13.85
CA GLY A 550 -34.43 12.73 -14.11
C GLY A 550 -34.36 14.24 -13.83
N PRO A 551 -35.34 15.04 -14.30
CA PRO A 551 -35.48 16.42 -13.86
C PRO A 551 -35.63 16.48 -12.34
N SER A 552 -34.79 17.25 -11.65
CA SER A 552 -34.80 17.32 -10.18
C SER A 552 -34.79 18.77 -9.67
N PRO A 553 -35.96 19.45 -9.68
CA PRO A 553 -36.07 20.84 -9.20
C PRO A 553 -35.65 20.99 -7.74
N GLN A 554 -35.89 19.97 -6.92
CA GLN A 554 -35.48 19.95 -5.51
C GLN A 554 -33.95 19.91 -5.38
N TRP A 555 -33.27 19.12 -6.23
CA TRP A 555 -31.81 19.06 -6.23
C TRP A 555 -31.19 20.38 -6.69
N GLN A 556 -31.75 20.98 -7.74
CA GLN A 556 -31.33 22.30 -8.20
C GLN A 556 -31.52 23.39 -7.14
N ALA A 557 -32.67 23.40 -6.45
CA ALA A 557 -32.93 24.34 -5.35
C ALA A 557 -31.95 24.15 -4.19
N LYS A 558 -31.63 22.90 -3.85
CA LYS A 558 -30.64 22.57 -2.80
C LYS A 558 -29.25 23.07 -3.16
N LEU A 559 -28.76 22.80 -4.38
CA LEU A 559 -27.47 23.30 -4.86
C LEU A 559 -27.43 24.84 -4.88
N SER A 560 -28.50 25.47 -5.39
CA SER A 560 -28.61 26.94 -5.44
C SER A 560 -28.62 27.57 -4.04
N GLY A 561 -29.22 26.90 -3.06
CA GLY A 561 -29.16 27.34 -1.66
C GLY A 561 -27.77 27.17 -1.03
N MET A 562 -27.04 26.13 -1.41
CA MET A 562 -25.69 25.86 -0.90
C MET A 562 -24.61 26.74 -1.55
N PHE A 563 -24.76 27.09 -2.82
CA PHE A 563 -23.83 27.91 -3.58
C PHE A 563 -24.58 29.05 -4.30
N PRO A 564 -24.99 30.10 -3.57
CA PRO A 564 -25.88 31.13 -4.10
C PRO A 564 -25.26 31.99 -5.22
N THR A 565 -23.95 31.92 -5.40
CA THR A 565 -23.21 32.66 -6.44
C THR A 565 -23.09 31.89 -7.76
N ILE A 566 -23.55 30.64 -7.81
CA ILE A 566 -23.47 29.75 -8.97
C ILE A 566 -24.87 29.55 -9.56
N SER A 567 -25.00 29.71 -10.88
CA SER A 567 -26.22 29.33 -11.60
C SER A 567 -26.20 27.81 -11.88
N PHE A 568 -27.17 27.08 -11.33
CA PHE A 568 -27.29 25.63 -11.54
C PHE A 568 -28.34 25.27 -12.56
N THR A 569 -28.00 24.30 -13.42
CA THR A 569 -28.97 23.54 -14.22
C THR A 569 -28.80 22.05 -13.91
N VAL A 570 -29.86 21.42 -13.40
CA VAL A 570 -29.89 19.99 -13.08
C VAL A 570 -30.89 19.30 -14.00
N CYS A 571 -30.41 18.47 -14.92
CA CYS A 571 -31.29 17.77 -15.86
C CYS A 571 -30.67 16.47 -16.37
N PRO A 572 -31.49 15.58 -16.96
CA PRO A 572 -30.97 14.42 -17.68
C PRO A 572 -30.11 14.81 -18.86
N LYS A 573 -29.01 14.08 -19.04
CA LYS A 573 -28.03 14.25 -20.10
C LYS A 573 -27.41 15.64 -20.10
N ALA A 574 -27.21 16.24 -18.92
CA ALA A 574 -26.61 17.58 -18.84
C ALA A 574 -25.19 17.59 -19.44
N ASP A 575 -24.45 16.50 -19.29
CA ASP A 575 -23.16 16.24 -19.92
C ASP A 575 -23.19 16.28 -21.46
N SER A 576 -24.31 15.86 -22.07
CA SER A 576 -24.54 15.92 -23.51
C SER A 576 -25.13 17.25 -23.99
N LEU A 577 -25.99 17.88 -23.18
CA LEU A 577 -26.69 19.13 -23.51
C LEU A 577 -25.80 20.37 -23.33
N PHE A 578 -24.87 20.32 -22.37
CA PHE A 578 -24.00 21.43 -21.99
C PHE A 578 -22.54 20.98 -22.09
N LYS A 579 -22.11 20.77 -23.33
CA LYS A 579 -20.82 20.16 -23.66
C LYS A 579 -19.67 21.00 -23.14
N VAL A 580 -18.88 20.42 -22.25
CA VAL A 580 -17.57 20.94 -21.83
C VAL A 580 -16.52 19.91 -22.22
N VAL A 581 -16.65 18.67 -21.74
CA VAL A 581 -15.92 17.46 -22.14
C VAL A 581 -16.75 16.28 -21.62
N ASP A 582 -16.80 15.11 -22.29
CA ASP A 582 -17.42 13.94 -21.64
C ASP A 582 -16.57 13.56 -20.39
N PRO A 583 -17.19 13.42 -19.19
CA PRO A 583 -16.44 13.24 -17.95
C PRO A 583 -15.63 11.94 -17.85
N VAL A 584 -15.75 11.02 -18.83
CA VAL A 584 -14.99 9.77 -18.95
C VAL A 584 -13.97 9.83 -20.10
N PHE A 585 -13.56 11.03 -20.50
CA PHE A 585 -12.41 11.19 -21.37
C PHE A 585 -11.11 10.90 -20.60
N GLY A 586 -10.44 9.80 -20.94
CA GLY A 586 -9.00 9.64 -20.68
C GLY A 586 -8.56 8.43 -19.86
N TYR A 587 -9.44 7.76 -19.10
CA TYR A 587 -8.98 6.64 -18.28
C TYR A 587 -8.83 5.35 -19.10
N LYS A 588 -7.59 5.02 -19.50
CA LYS A 588 -7.22 3.64 -19.81
C LYS A 588 -7.34 2.81 -18.53
N GLY A 589 -8.42 2.04 -18.40
CA GLY A 589 -8.57 1.05 -17.32
C GLY A 589 -9.76 1.25 -16.37
N LEU A 590 -10.60 2.27 -16.54
CA LEU A 590 -11.81 2.45 -15.72
C LEU A 590 -13.07 2.09 -16.52
N VAL A 591 -13.81 1.09 -16.03
CA VAL A 591 -15.11 0.69 -16.56
C VAL A 591 -16.19 1.62 -16.01
N ARG A 592 -16.92 2.31 -16.89
CA ARG A 592 -18.17 3.00 -16.52
C ARG A 592 -19.19 1.97 -16.03
N PHE A 593 -19.40 1.88 -14.73
CA PHE A 593 -20.45 1.05 -14.15
C PHE A 593 -21.81 1.72 -14.39
N SER A 594 -22.71 1.05 -15.11
CA SER A 594 -24.12 1.45 -15.17
C SER A 594 -24.98 0.23 -14.92
N TRP A 595 -26.07 0.41 -14.16
CA TRP A 595 -27.06 -0.64 -13.94
C TRP A 595 -27.66 -1.14 -15.26
N ALA A 596 -27.70 -0.30 -16.30
CA ALA A 596 -28.10 -0.73 -17.63
C ALA A 596 -27.08 -1.72 -18.24
N THR A 597 -25.78 -1.53 -18.02
CA THR A 597 -24.73 -2.45 -18.49
C THR A 597 -24.82 -3.78 -17.75
N VAL A 598 -25.00 -3.75 -16.42
CA VAL A 598 -25.22 -4.96 -15.60
C VAL A 598 -26.49 -5.68 -16.02
N LYS A 599 -27.60 -4.95 -16.20
CA LYS A 599 -28.85 -5.52 -16.69
C LYS A 599 -28.65 -6.21 -18.05
N VAL A 600 -27.99 -5.55 -19.00
CA VAL A 600 -27.71 -6.12 -20.32
C VAL A 600 -26.78 -7.34 -20.23
N LEU A 601 -25.79 -7.33 -19.33
CA LEU A 601 -24.93 -8.47 -19.08
C LEU A 601 -25.68 -9.63 -18.41
N LEU A 602 -26.54 -9.35 -17.45
CA LEU A 602 -27.40 -10.35 -16.81
C LEU A 602 -28.38 -10.94 -17.84
N ASP A 603 -29.05 -10.10 -18.63
CA ASP A 603 -30.01 -10.53 -19.65
C ASP A 603 -29.34 -11.35 -20.77
N LYS A 604 -28.05 -11.10 -21.09
CA LYS A 604 -27.34 -11.77 -22.20
C LYS A 604 -26.43 -12.91 -21.79
N GLN A 605 -25.89 -12.88 -20.57
CA GLN A 605 -24.77 -13.73 -20.16
C GLN A 605 -24.99 -14.43 -18.81
N ALA A 606 -25.98 -14.02 -18.01
CA ALA A 606 -26.29 -14.79 -16.82
C ALA A 606 -26.89 -16.15 -17.22
N VAL A 607 -26.55 -17.17 -16.44
CA VAL A 607 -27.21 -18.47 -16.53
C VAL A 607 -28.67 -18.28 -16.12
N GLU A 608 -29.60 -18.67 -16.99
CA GLU A 608 -31.03 -18.64 -16.69
C GLU A 608 -31.30 -19.55 -15.49
N CYS A 609 -31.55 -18.97 -14.31
CA CYS A 609 -31.97 -19.73 -13.14
C CYS A 609 -33.45 -20.11 -13.31
N ARG A 610 -33.70 -21.34 -13.74
CA ARG A 610 -35.00 -21.97 -13.57
C ARG A 610 -35.12 -22.47 -12.14
N TRP A 611 -35.93 -21.79 -11.35
CA TRP A 611 -36.33 -22.29 -10.05
C TRP A 611 -37.14 -23.57 -10.25
N ILE A 612 -36.85 -24.59 -9.43
CA ILE A 612 -37.43 -25.95 -9.53
C ILE A 612 -38.96 -25.93 -9.38
N ASP A 613 -39.50 -24.82 -8.89
CA ASP A 613 -40.92 -24.66 -8.53
C ASP A 613 -41.71 -23.77 -9.51
N ASN A 614 -41.17 -23.50 -10.71
CA ASN A 614 -41.80 -22.61 -11.71
C ASN A 614 -43.23 -23.03 -12.13
N ASP A 615 -43.68 -24.25 -11.79
CA ASP A 615 -45.02 -24.77 -12.07
C ASP A 615 -45.88 -25.02 -10.81
N GLN A 616 -45.42 -24.65 -9.61
CA GLN A 616 -46.25 -24.73 -8.40
C GLN A 616 -47.10 -23.48 -8.22
N ALA A 617 -48.40 -23.58 -8.51
CA ALA A 617 -49.37 -22.49 -8.36
C ALA A 617 -49.37 -21.86 -6.95
N SER A 618 -49.01 -22.65 -5.92
CA SER A 618 -48.81 -22.17 -4.56
C SER A 618 -47.63 -21.18 -4.49
N ALA A 619 -46.47 -21.51 -5.05
CA ALA A 619 -45.28 -20.65 -5.08
C ALA A 619 -45.51 -19.37 -5.91
N THR A 620 -46.16 -19.48 -7.07
CA THR A 620 -46.49 -18.32 -7.91
C THR A 620 -47.35 -17.29 -7.17
N SER A 621 -48.25 -17.74 -6.28
CA SER A 621 -49.08 -16.85 -5.45
C SER A 621 -48.28 -16.01 -4.44
N TRP A 622 -47.08 -16.44 -4.04
CA TRP A 622 -46.19 -15.65 -3.16
C TRP A 622 -45.50 -14.51 -3.90
N PHE A 623 -45.34 -14.65 -5.22
CA PHE A 623 -44.75 -13.66 -6.11
C PHE A 623 -45.79 -12.79 -6.85
N GLY A 624 -47.08 -13.11 -6.71
CA GLY A 624 -48.18 -12.33 -7.28
C GLY A 624 -48.44 -11.02 -6.53
N ASP A 625 -48.93 -10.02 -7.26
CA ASP A 625 -49.33 -8.73 -6.69
C ASP A 625 -50.53 -8.89 -5.75
N ASP A 626 -50.38 -8.43 -4.50
CA ASP A 626 -51.48 -8.35 -3.55
C ASP A 626 -52.16 -6.96 -3.66
N THR A 627 -53.49 -6.99 -3.56
CA THR A 627 -54.41 -5.86 -3.86
C THR A 627 -54.18 -4.61 -3.01
N ASP A 628 -53.47 -4.74 -1.89
CA ASP A 628 -53.35 -3.64 -0.94
C ASP A 628 -52.17 -2.69 -1.24
N ARG A 629 -51.08 -3.14 -1.89
CA ARG A 629 -49.87 -2.28 -2.10
C ARG A 629 -48.97 -2.62 -3.31
N ARG A 630 -49.39 -3.46 -4.26
CA ARG A 630 -48.56 -3.91 -5.41
C ARG A 630 -47.18 -4.48 -5.01
N ARG A 631 -47.09 -5.11 -3.84
CA ARG A 631 -45.87 -5.79 -3.39
C ARG A 631 -46.14 -7.29 -3.30
N PRO A 632 -45.24 -8.14 -3.81
CA PRO A 632 -45.35 -9.57 -3.61
C PRO A 632 -45.28 -9.94 -2.12
N LYS A 633 -46.08 -10.92 -1.71
CA LYS A 633 -46.20 -11.34 -0.31
C LYS A 633 -44.84 -11.70 0.31
N ILE A 634 -43.99 -12.38 -0.45
CA ILE A 634 -42.65 -12.79 0.00
C ILE A 634 -41.73 -11.61 0.35
N TRP A 635 -41.92 -10.43 -0.27
CA TRP A 635 -41.09 -9.25 0.03
C TRP A 635 -41.43 -8.66 1.40
N ARG A 636 -42.70 -8.75 1.81
CA ARG A 636 -43.14 -8.32 3.15
C ARG A 636 -42.63 -9.26 4.23
N ASP A 637 -42.77 -10.56 4.01
CA ASP A 637 -42.41 -11.57 5.01
C ASP A 637 -40.89 -11.65 5.24
N LEU A 638 -40.10 -11.38 4.21
CA LEU A 638 -38.63 -11.28 4.32
C LEU A 638 -38.14 -9.88 4.74
N GLY A 639 -39.04 -8.91 4.96
CA GLY A 639 -38.67 -7.53 5.29
C GLY A 639 -37.86 -6.83 4.19
N ALA A 640 -37.95 -7.30 2.94
CA ALA A 640 -37.22 -6.76 1.81
C ALA A 640 -37.84 -5.44 1.33
N VAL A 641 -37.02 -4.39 1.19
CA VAL A 641 -37.44 -3.06 0.73
C VAL A 641 -36.72 -2.71 -0.57
N GLY A 642 -37.45 -2.11 -1.52
CA GLY A 642 -36.89 -1.69 -2.79
C GLY A 642 -35.92 -0.52 -2.65
N VAL A 643 -34.88 -0.52 -3.49
CA VAL A 643 -33.78 0.48 -3.51
C VAL A 643 -34.24 1.93 -3.73
N GLY A 644 -35.46 2.13 -4.26
CA GLY A 644 -36.03 3.46 -4.52
C GLY A 644 -37.04 3.96 -3.48
N GLU A 645 -37.31 3.19 -2.42
CA GLU A 645 -38.39 3.48 -1.46
C GLU A 645 -37.87 3.73 -0.02
N LEU A 646 -36.55 3.87 0.16
CA LEU A 646 -35.88 4.18 1.42
C LEU A 646 -35.30 5.60 1.46
#